data_AF-A0A7G2CBY6-F1
#
_entry.id   AF-A0A7G2CBY6-F1
#
_cell.length_a   1.000
_cell.length_b   1.000
_cell.length_c   1.000
_cell.angle_alpha   90.00
_cell.angle_beta   90.00
_cell.angle_gamma   90.00
#
_symmetry.space_group_name_H-M   'P 1'
#
loop_
_entity.id
_entity.type
_entity.pdbx_description
1 polymer ?
#
loop_
_entity_poly.entity_id
_entity_poly.type
_entity_poly.pdbx_seq_one_letter_code
_entity_poly.pdbx_strand_id
1 'polypeptide(L)'
;MFFLLNAEMEEKHHLRKAGGVFANVTKVDNSVSLYKCADAQDLLEVLIDCCVKIPDAPIRLIDGRNSTLRELLNAYGVHDPSRLSVEGLGWQPRSNEQNFLEPSPQDEALSAELRYTFLNLHGLLSSRFLKRYFKRAERSTHTPQAAEYRIPIFTTYPEEIKFISSTLFNNSMGPYTRSRWILQLRMQESPPEHYPRRDCNTVQDQLDNVFLPLLKATIAPNVTQNGPVAWFMKQLGGLEVDIPSDMVEVDFDPNVGNPSTVPSYSGQSSLYYMYYVYANLVVLNSLRKRLGLNTFQLRVRGTTMDSATGGYILADVITRATPLMDYPVLQYLCGMHEVGMTVSPLCDMAMSKVPYKDNPLPNFLHRCMRVTIATEAPLLYHHSPIALHEEYATAQKMFRLSPLDMTELARNSVIVSSYPEAVKRKWLGENYKSGLGGNQFHLSEVTNIRLSFREESWQLEREMLRDIYLNRVAERGAGLSRWHFLSNVHEVEYNTVLDSRIRFPRTVLNGPQKIKKWEKAAQKVAKAVDIRCRYQWKPPNPWELTSAKRDVEADFQRKTDTFNEDEWTYAGSDAVFIGYKKSAIRAWPRSLPTLDDFHRDLTELQEICRSPDVKEFAHARLENLDHKFRLHLALNHANEAGTTEERTSSNRDIYQATKVDTHIHMAAGMTPKQILNFVLRKYEENADDIAMKKGDEIITLGKLFTKAGITKNLTVDQLAVQADHTLFERFDNFNNRYNPMENGDLRSLMLKTDNFMNGRYFAELIHDVFAQYSRDQYTYAENRVSVYGINIKEWDKLSDWFATHGMTNKHNKWIIQVPRVYKVFRGQNVIGSFGQYLQNIFEPLWEVSLHPGEHPTLHNFLKHVSGFDSVDNEATLDLPFNPISPWAWTSIENPPYNYYLYFLYANIRTLNEFRASRGFSTFALRPHCGESGSDEHLYGAFICANSICHGINLRNDNPMQYLYYLAQIGLHVSPLSNNALFLRFLNNPFPDFFRRGLNVSLSTDDPMMFHQTQEPLIEEYSIAARVWGLSLNDLCEIARNSVLQCGFDNNFKREAIGSRWYMSSSLGNDPLRTHLSDIRVAFRFETYHTELRHLEVNAGRKVERFKLTSDEEREISELNVNIKPETIILSTHDQAMEVMLRDIEGKREQIRLSKIHVDALRRQQHSLVENITDMGINREKKFEEESKHLRSEKLHYERQERNDRGASASNTVQRLMQWKPTPPKPAVDTTFDSKTGRPLPPVRKYSTM
;
A
#
# COMPACT_ATOMS: atom_id res chain seq x y z
N MET A 1 -11.34 10.18 4.69
CA MET A 1 -12.72 9.82 4.28
C MET A 1 -13.40 10.95 3.52
N PHE A 2 -13.71 12.10 4.13
CA PHE A 2 -14.43 13.24 3.52
C PHE A 2 -14.10 13.51 2.04
N PHE A 3 -12.83 13.74 1.70
CA PHE A 3 -12.40 14.04 0.33
C PHE A 3 -12.78 12.95 -0.70
N LEU A 4 -12.67 11.66 -0.35
CA LEU A 4 -13.02 10.55 -1.26
C LEU A 4 -14.51 10.51 -1.59
N LEU A 5 -15.37 10.99 -0.69
CA LEU A 5 -16.83 10.98 -0.87
C LEU A 5 -17.38 12.31 -1.41
N ASN A 6 -16.62 13.41 -1.29
CA ASN A 6 -17.11 14.77 -1.56
C ASN A 6 -16.32 15.51 -2.65
N ALA A 7 -15.23 14.96 -3.21
CA ALA A 7 -14.46 15.62 -4.27
C ALA A 7 -15.34 16.10 -5.44
N GLU A 8 -16.25 15.27 -5.95
CA GLU A 8 -17.21 15.67 -6.99
C GLU A 8 -18.16 16.81 -6.57
N MET A 9 -18.44 16.96 -5.27
CA MET A 9 -19.26 18.05 -4.73
C MET A 9 -18.46 19.34 -4.57
N GLU A 10 -17.17 19.23 -4.25
CA GLU A 10 -16.25 20.37 -4.16
C GLU A 10 -15.80 20.88 -5.55
N GLU A 11 -15.65 19.99 -6.54
CA GLU A 11 -15.11 20.32 -7.86
C GLU A 11 -16.14 20.78 -8.91
N LYS A 12 -17.43 20.87 -8.57
CA LYS A 12 -18.52 21.17 -9.52
C LYS A 12 -18.21 22.39 -10.39
N HIS A 13 -18.45 22.28 -11.70
CA HIS A 13 -18.02 23.27 -12.70
C HIS A 13 -18.40 24.74 -12.42
N HIS A 14 -19.50 25.02 -11.71
CA HIS A 14 -19.89 26.38 -11.34
C HIS A 14 -19.09 26.98 -10.17
N LEU A 15 -18.41 26.15 -9.38
CA LEU A 15 -17.47 26.54 -8.32
C LEU A 15 -16.04 26.76 -8.86
N ARG A 16 -15.73 26.33 -10.09
CA ARG A 16 -14.40 26.46 -10.74
C ARG A 16 -14.07 27.89 -11.21
N LYS A 17 -14.40 28.91 -10.40
CA LYS A 17 -13.95 30.29 -10.61
C LYS A 17 -12.66 30.52 -9.79
N ALA A 18 -11.55 30.76 -10.49
CA ALA A 18 -10.25 31.25 -10.01
C ALA A 18 -9.46 30.45 -8.94
N GLY A 19 -10.07 29.50 -8.22
CA GLY A 19 -9.44 28.77 -7.10
C GLY A 19 -8.02 28.24 -7.32
N GLY A 20 -7.20 28.25 -6.26
CA GLY A 20 -5.79 27.84 -6.26
C GLY A 20 -4.83 28.95 -5.83
N VAL A 21 -3.53 28.80 -6.14
CA VAL A 21 -2.49 29.81 -5.80
C VAL A 21 -2.82 31.19 -6.36
N PHE A 22 -3.34 31.24 -7.59
CA PHE A 22 -3.67 32.48 -8.30
C PHE A 22 -5.11 32.97 -8.08
N ALA A 23 -5.84 32.37 -7.14
CA ALA A 23 -7.16 32.83 -6.70
C ALA A 23 -7.16 34.29 -6.25
N ASN A 24 -8.25 35.00 -6.50
CA ASN A 24 -8.44 36.42 -6.15
C ASN A 24 -8.81 36.61 -4.66
N VAL A 25 -8.27 35.74 -3.81
CA VAL A 25 -8.44 35.72 -2.35
C VAL A 25 -7.20 36.30 -1.69
N THR A 26 -7.40 37.06 -0.61
CA THR A 26 -6.29 37.72 0.09
C THR A 26 -5.44 36.70 0.83
N LYS A 27 -4.13 36.73 0.58
CA LYS A 27 -3.14 35.89 1.25
C LYS A 27 -2.29 36.77 2.17
N VAL A 28 -2.19 36.42 3.45
CA VAL A 28 -1.38 37.14 4.42
C VAL A 28 -0.13 36.33 4.72
N ASP A 29 1.06 36.91 4.50
CA ASP A 29 2.27 36.34 5.06
C ASP A 29 2.31 36.64 6.57
N ASN A 30 1.99 35.64 7.39
CA ASN A 30 1.85 35.82 8.83
C ASN A 30 3.18 35.94 9.58
N SER A 31 4.33 35.70 8.94
CA SER A 31 5.62 35.67 9.63
C SER A 31 6.79 35.99 8.69
N VAL A 32 7.18 37.26 8.59
CA VAL A 32 8.36 37.71 7.82
C VAL A 32 9.31 38.47 8.73
N SER A 33 10.62 38.23 8.68
CA SER A 33 11.61 39.10 9.32
C SER A 33 11.85 40.34 8.46
N LEU A 34 11.71 41.54 9.01
CA LEU A 34 11.99 42.80 8.29
C LEU A 34 13.44 42.84 7.76
N TYR A 35 14.39 42.31 8.54
CA TYR A 35 15.80 42.25 8.17
C TYR A 35 16.09 41.26 7.02
N LYS A 36 15.11 40.43 6.62
CA LYS A 36 15.25 39.39 5.58
C LYS A 36 14.08 39.38 4.58
N CYS A 37 13.31 40.47 4.51
CA CYS A 37 12.06 40.52 3.74
C CYS A 37 12.24 40.81 2.23
N ALA A 38 13.42 41.25 1.84
CA ALA A 38 13.76 41.53 0.44
C ALA A 38 13.93 40.23 -0.35
N ASP A 39 13.68 40.29 -1.66
CA ASP A 39 14.27 39.34 -2.60
C ASP A 39 15.76 39.70 -2.78
N ALA A 40 16.63 38.70 -2.87
CA ALA A 40 18.08 38.90 -2.97
C ALA A 40 18.48 39.64 -4.25
N GLN A 41 17.76 39.44 -5.36
CA GLN A 41 18.07 40.10 -6.64
C GLN A 41 17.61 41.57 -6.66
N ASP A 42 16.37 41.89 -6.27
CA ASP A 42 15.91 43.30 -6.13
C ASP A 42 16.73 44.07 -5.08
N LEU A 43 17.25 43.41 -4.04
CA LEU A 43 18.18 44.03 -3.10
C LEU A 43 19.53 44.36 -3.75
N LEU A 44 20.12 43.40 -4.48
CA LEU A 44 21.39 43.58 -5.19
C LEU A 44 21.28 44.71 -6.23
N GLU A 45 20.20 44.76 -7.00
CA GLU A 45 19.96 45.81 -8.00
C GLU A 45 19.83 47.20 -7.35
N VAL A 46 19.12 47.33 -6.22
CA VAL A 46 19.03 48.63 -5.51
C VAL A 46 20.36 49.04 -4.88
N LEU A 47 21.14 48.08 -4.40
CA LEU A 47 22.48 48.29 -3.86
C LEU A 47 23.42 48.82 -4.94
N ILE A 48 23.49 48.15 -6.10
CA ILE A 48 24.30 48.59 -7.25
C ILE A 48 23.83 49.97 -7.75
N ASP A 49 22.51 50.21 -7.84
CA ASP A 49 21.96 51.52 -8.22
C ASP A 49 22.39 52.65 -7.26
N CYS A 50 22.49 52.34 -5.96
CA CYS A 50 23.03 53.29 -4.97
C CYS A 50 24.55 53.46 -5.10
N CYS A 51 25.31 52.39 -5.34
CA CYS A 51 26.76 52.48 -5.55
C CYS A 51 27.13 53.30 -6.79
N VAL A 52 26.31 53.25 -7.85
CA VAL A 52 26.52 54.04 -9.08
C VAL A 52 26.05 55.50 -8.90
N LYS A 53 24.89 55.74 -8.28
CA LYS A 53 24.29 57.09 -8.21
C LYS A 53 24.72 57.93 -7.00
N ILE A 54 25.06 57.28 -5.88
CA ILE A 54 25.45 57.92 -4.61
C ILE A 54 26.62 57.16 -3.92
N PRO A 55 27.75 56.90 -4.61
CA PRO A 55 28.91 56.19 -4.03
C PRO A 55 29.45 56.85 -2.76
N ASP A 56 29.41 58.19 -2.70
CA ASP A 56 29.90 59.00 -1.58
C ASP A 56 28.81 59.24 -0.50
N ALA A 57 27.74 58.44 -0.49
CA ALA A 57 26.73 58.51 0.55
C ALA A 57 27.33 58.10 1.91
N PRO A 58 27.09 58.89 2.98
CA PRO A 58 27.52 58.53 4.33
C PRO A 58 26.75 57.31 4.81
N ILE A 59 27.49 56.30 5.25
CA ILE A 59 27.00 55.11 5.92
C ILE A 59 27.62 55.03 7.32
N ARG A 60 27.02 54.21 8.18
CA ARG A 60 27.57 53.87 9.48
C ARG A 60 27.72 52.36 9.54
N LEU A 61 28.94 51.91 9.81
CA LEU A 61 29.31 50.51 9.88
C LEU A 61 28.73 49.85 11.13
N ILE A 62 28.75 48.52 11.15
CA ILE A 62 28.30 47.70 12.28
C ILE A 62 29.08 48.08 13.54
N ASP A 63 30.40 48.23 13.48
CA ASP A 63 31.22 48.67 14.63
C ASP A 63 30.99 50.14 15.07
N GLY A 64 30.07 50.85 14.42
CA GLY A 64 29.68 52.20 14.74
C GLY A 64 30.57 53.30 14.15
N ARG A 65 31.63 52.96 13.37
CA ARG A 65 32.41 53.93 12.58
C ARG A 65 31.57 54.52 11.44
N ASN A 66 31.88 55.75 11.05
CA ASN A 66 31.33 56.37 9.85
C ASN A 66 32.24 56.09 8.66
N SER A 67 31.65 55.90 7.48
CA SER A 67 32.38 55.68 6.21
C SER A 67 31.49 56.06 5.02
N THR A 68 31.97 55.96 3.79
CA THR A 68 31.13 56.04 2.57
C THR A 68 30.88 54.67 1.95
N LEU A 69 29.83 54.56 1.12
CA LEU A 69 29.50 53.32 0.41
C LEU A 69 30.66 52.87 -0.52
N ARG A 70 31.41 53.81 -1.11
CA ARG A 70 32.65 53.56 -1.87
C ARG A 70 33.79 53.05 -0.98
N GLU A 71 34.02 53.67 0.18
CA GLU A 71 35.07 53.23 1.12
C GLU A 71 34.84 51.80 1.61
N LEU A 72 33.60 51.46 2.00
CA LEU A 72 33.24 50.10 2.44
C LEU A 72 33.55 49.06 1.36
N LEU A 73 33.11 49.30 0.12
CA LEU A 73 33.39 48.38 -0.99
C LEU A 73 34.90 48.26 -1.28
N ASN A 74 35.64 49.37 -1.28
CA ASN A 74 37.09 49.35 -1.45
C ASN A 74 37.82 48.62 -0.31
N ALA A 75 37.36 48.73 0.94
CA ALA A 75 37.95 48.06 2.09
C ALA A 75 37.84 46.53 2.01
N TYR A 76 36.81 46.02 1.32
CA TYR A 76 36.64 44.60 0.99
C TYR A 76 37.03 44.25 -0.46
N GLY A 77 37.82 45.09 -1.14
CA GLY A 77 38.41 44.81 -2.46
C GLY A 77 37.47 44.94 -3.67
N VAL A 78 36.24 45.43 -3.48
CA VAL A 78 35.23 45.59 -4.54
C VAL A 78 35.35 46.97 -5.19
N HIS A 79 36.25 47.09 -6.17
CA HIS A 79 36.42 48.34 -6.93
C HIS A 79 35.35 48.58 -8.01
N ASP A 80 34.60 47.54 -8.37
CA ASP A 80 33.57 47.54 -9.42
C ASP A 80 32.28 46.91 -8.86
N PRO A 81 31.29 47.73 -8.46
CA PRO A 81 30.05 47.23 -7.86
C PRO A 81 29.24 46.31 -8.78
N SER A 82 29.45 46.36 -10.10
CA SER A 82 28.73 45.50 -11.06
C SER A 82 29.14 44.02 -10.98
N ARG A 83 30.22 43.71 -10.26
CA ARG A 83 30.72 42.35 -10.01
C ARG A 83 30.14 41.68 -8.76
N LEU A 84 29.34 42.41 -7.97
CA LEU A 84 28.63 41.82 -6.85
C LEU A 84 27.54 40.86 -7.35
N SER A 85 27.44 39.69 -6.73
CA SER A 85 26.42 38.68 -7.01
C SER A 85 25.77 38.18 -5.72
N VAL A 86 24.56 37.63 -5.82
CA VAL A 86 23.83 37.03 -4.69
C VAL A 86 24.64 35.91 -4.02
N GLU A 87 25.32 35.09 -4.83
CA GLU A 87 26.20 34.00 -4.40
C GLU A 87 27.49 34.50 -3.73
N GLY A 88 28.12 35.53 -4.30
CA GLY A 88 29.34 36.15 -3.75
C GLY A 88 29.10 36.97 -2.48
N LEU A 89 27.84 37.30 -2.19
CA LEU A 89 27.39 37.89 -0.92
C LEU A 89 26.75 36.86 0.03
N GLY A 90 26.73 35.57 -0.33
CA GLY A 90 26.18 34.50 0.51
C GLY A 90 24.72 34.70 0.96
N TRP A 91 23.94 35.47 0.18
CA TRP A 91 22.55 35.75 0.52
C TRP A 91 21.62 34.56 0.29
N GLN A 92 22.08 33.48 -0.35
CA GLN A 92 21.33 32.24 -0.55
C GLN A 92 22.22 30.99 -0.33
N PRO A 93 21.66 29.85 0.12
CA PRO A 93 22.42 28.63 0.41
C PRO A 93 23.27 28.10 -0.74
N ARG A 94 24.48 27.62 -0.43
CA ARG A 94 25.35 26.92 -1.39
C ARG A 94 24.97 25.44 -1.47
N SER A 95 25.01 24.86 -2.68
CA SER A 95 24.45 23.52 -2.98
C SER A 95 25.06 22.33 -2.25
N ASN A 96 26.19 22.51 -1.55
CA ASN A 96 26.99 21.44 -0.98
C ASN A 96 26.98 21.41 0.56
N GLU A 97 26.32 22.37 1.21
CA GLU A 97 26.27 22.50 2.67
C GLU A 97 25.02 21.82 3.22
N GLN A 98 25.19 20.73 3.97
CA GLN A 98 24.07 19.93 4.50
C GLN A 98 23.29 20.59 5.65
N ASN A 99 23.79 21.70 6.19
CA ASN A 99 23.15 22.52 7.21
C ASN A 99 23.41 24.01 6.89
N PHE A 100 22.47 24.71 6.25
CA PHE A 100 22.60 26.15 6.07
C PHE A 100 22.18 26.90 7.35
N LEU A 101 23.15 27.06 8.24
CA LEU A 101 23.12 28.12 9.24
C LEU A 101 23.40 29.46 8.54
N GLU A 102 22.85 30.55 9.06
CA GLU A 102 23.17 31.89 8.53
C GLU A 102 24.66 32.19 8.78
N PRO A 103 25.44 32.57 7.75
CA PRO A 103 26.86 32.91 7.93
C PRO A 103 27.05 33.95 9.02
N SER A 104 27.99 33.72 9.93
CA SER A 104 28.18 34.67 11.03
C SER A 104 28.67 36.02 10.50
N PRO A 105 28.51 37.12 11.26
CA PRO A 105 29.07 38.41 10.89
C PRO A 105 30.60 38.40 10.71
N GLN A 106 31.29 37.34 11.16
CA GLN A 106 32.73 37.15 11.01
C GLN A 106 33.10 36.41 9.71
N ASP A 107 32.23 35.51 9.22
CA ASP A 107 32.49 34.71 8.01
C ASP A 107 32.26 35.52 6.72
N GLU A 108 31.23 36.37 6.70
CA GLU A 108 30.83 37.18 5.54
C GLU A 108 30.63 38.66 5.91
N ALA A 109 31.66 39.28 6.50
CA ALA A 109 31.59 40.63 7.07
C ALA A 109 31.07 41.72 6.11
N LEU A 110 31.48 41.71 4.83
CA LEU A 110 30.91 42.63 3.82
C LEU A 110 29.39 42.43 3.66
N SER A 111 28.94 41.19 3.63
CA SER A 111 27.52 40.86 3.48
C SER A 111 26.71 41.34 4.69
N ALA A 112 27.24 41.16 5.91
CA ALA A 112 26.65 41.69 7.12
C ALA A 112 26.52 43.22 7.09
N GLU A 113 27.59 43.95 6.74
CA GLU A 113 27.60 45.42 6.64
C GLU A 113 26.57 45.94 5.62
N LEU A 114 26.43 45.27 4.48
CA LEU A 114 25.45 45.65 3.45
C LEU A 114 24.01 45.35 3.90
N ARG A 115 23.75 44.20 4.53
CA ARG A 115 22.43 43.89 5.13
C ARG A 115 22.08 44.89 6.23
N TYR A 116 23.02 45.25 7.10
CA TYR A 116 22.84 46.30 8.12
C TYR A 116 22.52 47.66 7.49
N THR A 117 23.32 48.10 6.50
CA THR A 117 23.17 49.39 5.83
C THR A 117 21.82 49.58 5.13
N PHE A 118 21.27 48.52 4.51
CA PHE A 118 20.08 48.58 3.65
C PHE A 118 18.79 47.96 4.25
N LEU A 119 18.86 47.10 5.27
CA LEU A 119 17.68 46.42 5.84
C LEU A 119 17.45 46.66 7.34
N ASN A 120 18.49 47.01 8.11
CA ASN A 120 18.33 47.33 9.55
C ASN A 120 17.90 48.80 9.73
N LEU A 121 16.94 49.07 10.61
CA LEU A 121 16.46 50.44 10.90
C LEU A 121 17.54 51.39 11.46
N HIS A 122 18.66 50.87 11.95
CA HIS A 122 19.84 51.66 12.34
C HIS A 122 20.74 52.05 11.15
N GLY A 123 20.64 51.36 10.00
CA GLY A 123 21.42 51.64 8.79
C GLY A 123 20.93 52.89 8.04
N LEU A 124 21.84 53.78 7.67
CA LEU A 124 21.51 55.11 7.10
C LEU A 124 20.82 55.06 5.73
N LEU A 125 20.95 53.98 4.96
CA LEU A 125 20.28 53.81 3.66
C LEU A 125 19.01 52.95 3.73
N SER A 126 18.72 52.33 4.88
CA SER A 126 17.59 51.40 5.05
C SER A 126 16.25 52.01 4.68
N SER A 127 15.99 53.25 5.10
CA SER A 127 14.73 53.93 4.81
C SER A 127 14.54 54.20 3.31
N ARG A 128 15.62 54.33 2.54
CA ARG A 128 15.57 54.51 1.08
C ARG A 128 15.15 53.21 0.38
N PHE A 129 15.70 52.07 0.81
CA PHE A 129 15.31 50.74 0.31
C PHE A 129 13.88 50.38 0.74
N LEU A 130 13.59 50.42 2.05
CA LEU A 130 12.32 49.98 2.61
C LEU A 130 11.12 50.80 2.07
N LYS A 131 11.28 52.11 1.84
CA LYS A 131 10.24 52.92 1.15
C LYS A 131 9.94 52.44 -0.27
N ARG A 132 10.96 52.00 -1.05
CA ARG A 132 10.76 51.41 -2.40
C ARG A 132 10.05 50.06 -2.28
N TYR A 133 10.48 49.21 -1.35
CA TYR A 133 9.89 47.89 -1.09
C TYR A 133 8.41 47.96 -0.69
N PHE A 134 8.04 48.73 0.34
CA PHE A 134 6.64 48.85 0.77
C PHE A 134 5.76 49.56 -0.28
N LYS A 135 6.31 50.50 -1.06
CA LYS A 135 5.62 51.10 -2.22
C LYS A 135 5.47 50.12 -3.42
N ARG A 136 6.09 48.95 -3.39
CA ARG A 136 5.79 47.80 -4.26
C ARG A 136 4.66 46.95 -3.65
N ALA A 137 4.76 46.59 -2.38
CA ALA A 137 3.79 45.75 -1.66
C ALA A 137 2.36 46.35 -1.59
N GLU A 138 2.25 47.67 -1.41
CA GLU A 138 0.96 48.37 -1.36
C GLU A 138 0.26 48.52 -2.73
N ARG A 139 0.87 48.10 -3.84
CA ARG A 139 0.25 48.21 -5.18
C ARG A 139 -0.91 47.22 -5.33
N SER A 140 -1.98 47.65 -6.00
CA SER A 140 -3.08 46.75 -6.32
C SER A 140 -2.65 45.71 -7.36
N THR A 141 -2.77 44.44 -6.98
CA THR A 141 -2.44 43.24 -7.74
C THR A 141 -3.72 42.46 -8.06
N HIS A 142 -3.74 41.67 -9.14
CA HIS A 142 -4.87 40.76 -9.43
C HIS A 142 -4.96 39.60 -8.41
N THR A 143 -3.88 39.32 -7.70
CA THR A 143 -3.80 38.38 -6.58
C THR A 143 -3.47 39.20 -5.31
N PRO A 144 -4.46 39.51 -4.46
CA PRO A 144 -4.24 40.39 -3.31
C PRO A 144 -3.37 39.72 -2.25
N GLN A 145 -2.37 40.46 -1.75
CA GLN A 145 -1.47 40.03 -0.69
C GLN A 145 -1.37 41.08 0.41
N ALA A 146 -1.04 40.62 1.60
CA ALA A 146 -0.62 41.43 2.75
C ALA A 146 0.46 40.68 3.54
N ALA A 147 1.16 41.34 4.46
CA ALA A 147 2.23 40.73 5.24
C ALA A 147 2.37 41.32 6.66
N GLU A 148 3.04 40.56 7.53
CA GLU A 148 3.26 40.87 8.94
C GLU A 148 4.76 40.80 9.25
N TYR A 149 5.39 41.98 9.33
CA TYR A 149 6.83 42.14 9.39
C TYR A 149 7.31 42.28 10.83
N ARG A 150 8.16 41.34 11.25
CA ARG A 150 8.80 41.31 12.56
C ARG A 150 10.00 42.24 12.61
N ILE A 151 10.05 43.06 13.65
CA ILE A 151 11.18 43.92 14.01
C ILE A 151 11.80 43.33 15.28
N PRO A 152 13.02 42.78 15.26
CA PRO A 152 13.68 42.29 16.46
C PRO A 152 14.02 43.44 17.41
N ILE A 153 13.80 43.23 18.71
CA ILE A 153 14.18 44.12 19.81
C ILE A 153 14.77 43.31 20.96
N PHE A 154 15.88 43.80 21.50
CA PHE A 154 16.66 43.12 22.53
C PHE A 154 16.35 43.65 23.94
N THR A 155 15.58 44.74 24.04
CA THR A 155 15.05 45.32 25.29
C THR A 155 16.11 45.92 26.23
N THR A 156 17.30 46.26 25.71
CA THR A 156 18.51 46.54 26.51
C THR A 156 18.73 47.99 26.90
N TYR A 157 17.85 48.91 26.46
CA TYR A 157 17.87 50.32 26.85
C TYR A 157 16.49 51.00 26.67
N PRO A 158 16.13 52.04 27.46
CA PRO A 158 14.78 52.61 27.48
C PRO A 158 14.30 53.34 26.21
N GLU A 159 15.21 53.63 25.27
CA GLU A 159 14.91 54.41 24.07
C GLU A 159 14.72 53.55 22.80
N GLU A 160 14.81 52.21 22.87
CA GLU A 160 14.73 51.30 21.71
C GLU A 160 13.40 51.45 20.94
N ILE A 161 12.26 51.36 21.65
CA ILE A 161 10.91 51.56 21.09
C ILE A 161 10.72 52.97 20.51
N LYS A 162 11.31 53.98 21.16
CA LYS A 162 11.25 55.38 20.70
C LYS A 162 12.11 55.60 19.47
N PHE A 163 13.28 54.97 19.37
CA PHE A 163 14.12 55.01 18.18
C PHE A 163 13.39 54.40 16.99
N ILE A 164 12.88 53.17 17.11
CA ILE A 164 12.16 52.47 16.03
C ILE A 164 10.97 53.30 15.54
N SER A 165 10.13 53.77 16.46
CA SER A 165 8.94 54.56 16.12
C SER A 165 9.29 55.94 15.54
N SER A 166 10.31 56.64 16.05
CA SER A 166 10.77 57.92 15.51
C SER A 166 11.43 57.76 14.14
N THR A 167 12.23 56.71 13.93
CA THR A 167 12.86 56.41 12.65
C THR A 167 11.81 56.09 11.58
N LEU A 168 10.77 55.31 11.90
CA LEU A 168 9.65 55.05 10.99
C LEU A 168 8.82 56.33 10.70
N PHE A 169 8.52 57.12 11.74
CA PHE A 169 7.73 58.35 11.63
C PHE A 169 8.43 59.45 10.83
N ASN A 170 9.66 59.81 11.21
CA ASN A 170 10.45 60.87 10.56
C ASN A 170 10.78 60.54 9.09
N ASN A 171 10.77 59.25 8.73
CA ASN A 171 10.96 58.80 7.35
C ASN A 171 9.65 58.64 6.55
N SER A 172 8.49 58.84 7.16
CA SER A 172 7.17 58.58 6.55
C SER A 172 7.00 57.13 6.06
N MET A 173 7.50 56.15 6.83
CA MET A 173 7.37 54.73 6.52
C MET A 173 6.06 54.17 7.07
N GLY A 174 4.95 54.58 6.42
CA GLY A 174 3.58 54.20 6.76
C GLY A 174 2.67 55.42 6.99
N PRO A 175 1.42 55.20 7.45
CA PRO A 175 0.79 53.91 7.68
C PRO A 175 0.48 53.17 6.37
N TYR A 176 0.68 51.85 6.41
CA TYR A 176 0.45 50.93 5.30
C TYR A 176 -0.86 50.14 5.48
N THR A 177 -1.49 49.71 4.38
CA THR A 177 -2.80 49.02 4.38
C THR A 177 -2.69 47.51 4.25
N ARG A 178 -1.58 47.03 3.67
CA ARG A 178 -1.23 45.62 3.45
C ARG A 178 0.05 45.21 4.19
N SER A 179 0.57 46.07 5.06
CA SER A 179 1.76 45.80 5.88
C SER A 179 1.47 46.11 7.35
N ARG A 180 1.73 45.15 8.25
CA ARG A 180 1.63 45.31 9.72
C ARG A 180 2.97 45.03 10.37
N TRP A 181 3.22 45.64 11.53
CA TRP A 181 4.43 45.40 12.32
C TRP A 181 4.15 44.43 13.47
N ILE A 182 5.12 43.57 13.78
CA ILE A 182 5.18 42.74 14.98
C ILE A 182 6.51 43.07 15.68
N LEU A 183 6.52 43.29 17.00
CA LEU A 183 7.77 43.44 17.75
C LEU A 183 8.22 42.06 18.22
N GLN A 184 9.42 41.61 17.81
CA GLN A 184 9.97 40.31 18.21
C GLN A 184 10.92 40.50 19.41
N LEU A 185 10.52 39.99 20.56
CA LEU A 185 11.17 40.12 21.85
C LEU A 185 12.25 39.04 22.03
N ARG A 186 13.50 39.47 22.19
CA ARG A 186 14.68 38.59 22.36
C ARG A 186 15.31 38.75 23.75
N MET A 187 14.52 38.59 24.80
CA MET A 187 14.91 38.90 26.19
C MET A 187 16.01 37.98 26.78
N GLN A 188 16.18 36.76 26.24
CA GLN A 188 17.21 35.82 26.66
C GLN A 188 18.55 36.00 25.89
N GLU A 189 18.56 36.68 24.74
CA GLU A 189 19.79 36.90 23.98
C GLU A 189 20.56 38.12 24.51
N SER A 190 21.89 38.00 24.62
CA SER A 190 22.73 39.20 24.64
C SER A 190 22.59 39.93 23.31
N PRO A 191 22.47 41.28 23.30
CA PRO A 191 22.45 42.02 22.05
C PRO A 191 23.79 41.85 21.32
N PRO A 192 23.79 41.83 19.97
CA PRO A 192 25.03 41.85 19.19
C PRO A 192 25.94 43.00 19.62
N GLU A 193 27.26 42.84 19.48
CA GLU A 193 28.25 43.81 19.99
C GLU A 193 28.10 45.23 19.43
N HIS A 194 27.42 45.36 18.27
CA HIS A 194 27.10 46.62 17.61
C HIS A 194 25.84 47.33 18.13
N TYR A 195 25.01 46.69 18.95
CA TYR A 195 23.79 47.30 19.46
C TYR A 195 24.09 48.35 20.55
N PRO A 196 23.46 49.53 20.51
CA PRO A 196 23.84 50.64 21.38
C PRO A 196 23.41 50.43 22.84
N ARG A 197 24.40 50.06 23.67
CA ARG A 197 24.38 49.95 25.14
C ARG A 197 23.62 48.76 25.75
N ARG A 198 24.11 48.37 26.93
CA ARG A 198 23.54 47.40 27.86
C ARG A 198 23.15 48.12 29.14
N ASP A 199 22.17 49.02 29.05
CA ASP A 199 21.70 49.86 30.17
C ASP A 199 20.56 49.12 30.91
N CYS A 200 20.79 47.87 31.34
CA CYS A 200 19.86 46.97 32.04
C CYS A 200 20.59 46.07 33.05
N ASN A 201 19.95 45.78 34.18
CA ASN A 201 20.49 44.87 35.21
C ASN A 201 19.55 43.69 35.52
N THR A 202 18.24 43.86 35.32
CA THR A 202 17.18 42.94 35.75
C THR A 202 16.19 42.65 34.62
N VAL A 203 15.41 41.57 34.75
CA VAL A 203 14.32 41.27 33.81
C VAL A 203 13.19 42.31 33.90
N GLN A 204 13.02 43.00 35.04
CA GLN A 204 12.11 44.15 35.13
C GLN A 204 12.54 45.30 34.20
N ASP A 205 13.83 45.60 34.09
CA ASP A 205 14.33 46.65 33.19
C ASP A 205 13.97 46.32 31.72
N GLN A 206 14.12 45.05 31.32
CA GLN A 206 13.75 44.55 29.99
C GLN A 206 12.25 44.68 29.71
N LEU A 207 11.40 44.39 30.71
CA LEU A 207 9.95 44.55 30.61
C LEU A 207 9.56 46.03 30.52
N ASP A 208 10.14 46.89 31.36
CA ASP A 208 9.86 48.32 31.40
C ASP A 208 10.25 49.01 30.09
N ASN A 209 11.41 48.66 29.50
CA ASN A 209 11.88 49.21 28.23
C ASN A 209 10.90 48.98 27.05
N VAL A 210 10.06 47.94 27.13
CA VAL A 210 9.01 47.67 26.14
C VAL A 210 7.66 48.24 26.59
N PHE A 211 7.17 47.82 27.75
CA PHE A 211 5.78 48.08 28.14
C PHE A 211 5.55 49.50 28.66
N LEU A 212 6.54 50.13 29.31
CA LEU A 212 6.36 51.48 29.86
C LEU A 212 6.23 52.57 28.76
N PRO A 213 7.02 52.57 27.66
CA PRO A 213 6.76 53.44 26.50
C PRO A 213 5.38 53.21 25.87
N LEU A 214 4.98 51.94 25.67
CA LEU A 214 3.69 51.58 25.05
C LEU A 214 2.50 51.98 25.93
N LEU A 215 2.63 51.87 27.26
CA LEU A 215 1.62 52.31 28.21
C LEU A 215 1.52 53.84 28.26
N LYS A 216 2.66 54.56 28.35
CA LYS A 216 2.72 56.03 28.32
C LYS A 216 2.09 56.60 27.05
N ALA A 217 2.39 56.02 25.89
CA ALA A 217 1.81 56.42 24.60
C ALA A 217 0.33 56.03 24.44
N THR A 218 -0.17 55.03 25.18
CA THR A 218 -1.60 54.69 25.23
C THR A 218 -2.39 55.67 26.11
N ILE A 219 -1.84 56.08 27.26
CA ILE A 219 -2.49 57.00 28.20
C ILE A 219 -2.45 58.45 27.67
N ALA A 220 -1.31 58.88 27.15
CA ALA A 220 -1.05 60.27 26.77
C ALA A 220 -0.48 60.39 25.34
N PRO A 221 -1.24 60.00 24.30
CA PRO A 221 -0.77 59.97 22.90
C PRO A 221 -0.45 61.36 22.32
N ASN A 222 -1.05 62.42 22.87
CA ASN A 222 -0.90 63.80 22.36
C ASN A 222 0.32 64.54 22.95
N VAL A 223 1.05 63.92 23.88
CA VAL A 223 2.32 64.49 24.39
C VAL A 223 3.39 64.35 23.31
N THR A 224 4.13 65.42 23.04
CA THR A 224 5.10 65.49 21.93
C THR A 224 6.13 64.34 21.95
N GLN A 225 6.62 63.96 23.13
CA GLN A 225 7.55 62.84 23.31
C GLN A 225 6.93 61.45 23.05
N ASN A 226 5.60 61.31 23.13
CA ASN A 226 4.87 60.06 22.89
C ASN A 226 4.34 59.95 21.45
N GLY A 227 4.25 61.06 20.70
CA GLY A 227 3.60 61.13 19.38
C GLY A 227 4.07 60.06 18.37
N PRO A 228 5.38 59.87 18.13
CA PRO A 228 5.88 58.83 17.22
C PRO A 228 5.50 57.41 17.68
N VAL A 229 5.59 57.13 18.98
CA VAL A 229 5.19 55.83 19.56
C VAL A 229 3.69 55.60 19.35
N ALA A 230 2.85 56.60 19.67
CA ALA A 230 1.40 56.52 19.49
C ALA A 230 0.97 56.38 18.01
N TRP A 231 1.74 56.93 17.07
CA TRP A 231 1.57 56.74 15.63
C TRP A 231 1.96 55.31 15.20
N PHE A 232 3.10 54.80 15.67
CA PHE A 232 3.56 53.42 15.40
C PHE A 232 2.58 52.38 15.97
N MET A 233 2.05 52.61 17.16
CA MET A 233 1.04 51.77 17.83
C MET A 233 -0.33 51.70 17.12
N LYS A 234 -0.56 52.45 16.04
CA LYS A 234 -1.70 52.24 15.13
C LYS A 234 -1.41 51.17 14.08
N GLN A 235 -0.13 50.99 13.71
CA GLN A 235 0.35 50.04 12.71
C GLN A 235 0.87 48.73 13.32
N LEU A 236 1.28 48.74 14.60
CA LEU A 236 1.62 47.56 15.38
C LEU A 236 0.43 46.59 15.49
N GLY A 237 0.69 45.30 15.29
CA GLY A 237 -0.31 44.23 15.34
C GLY A 237 -0.12 43.22 16.46
N GLY A 238 1.10 43.04 16.95
CA GLY A 238 1.41 42.03 17.96
C GLY A 238 2.82 42.13 18.50
N LEU A 239 3.11 41.31 19.51
CA LEU A 239 4.45 41.02 19.99
C LEU A 239 4.70 39.51 19.82
N GLU A 240 5.86 39.12 19.30
CA GLU A 240 6.32 37.73 19.22
C GLU A 240 7.39 37.51 20.30
N VAL A 241 7.31 36.43 21.06
CA VAL A 241 8.41 35.96 21.91
C VAL A 241 9.27 35.00 21.09
N ASP A 242 10.56 35.30 20.97
CA ASP A 242 11.56 34.50 20.26
C ASP A 242 12.57 33.94 21.27
N ILE A 243 12.72 32.61 21.29
CA ILE A 243 13.59 31.85 22.19
C ILE A 243 14.60 31.08 21.34
N PRO A 244 15.93 31.28 21.55
CA PRO A 244 16.96 30.59 20.78
C PRO A 244 16.86 29.06 20.89
N SER A 245 17.04 28.35 19.78
CA SER A 245 17.10 26.89 19.76
C SER A 245 18.40 26.30 20.30
N ASP A 246 19.40 27.15 20.53
CA ASP A 246 20.81 26.73 20.62
C ASP A 246 21.33 26.79 22.08
N MET A 247 20.47 27.21 23.01
CA MET A 247 20.67 27.15 24.46
C MET A 247 20.06 25.86 25.01
N VAL A 248 20.66 25.28 26.05
CA VAL A 248 20.01 24.22 26.83
C VAL A 248 18.80 24.84 27.55
N GLU A 249 17.59 24.40 27.20
CA GLU A 249 16.37 24.89 27.83
C GLU A 249 16.34 24.49 29.31
N VAL A 250 16.10 25.44 30.20
CA VAL A 250 16.13 25.26 31.66
C VAL A 250 14.73 24.98 32.16
N ASP A 251 14.59 23.93 32.98
CA ASP A 251 13.32 23.53 33.60
C ASP A 251 12.64 24.70 34.34
N PHE A 252 11.31 24.70 34.36
CA PHE A 252 10.53 25.71 35.08
C PHE A 252 10.59 25.50 36.60
N ASP A 253 11.47 26.24 37.28
CA ASP A 253 11.49 26.33 38.75
C ASP A 253 10.37 27.27 39.27
N PRO A 254 9.40 26.77 40.05
CA PRO A 254 8.34 27.60 40.63
C PRO A 254 8.81 28.53 41.76
N ASN A 255 10.07 28.46 42.19
CA ASN A 255 10.63 29.27 43.27
C ASN A 255 11.41 30.53 42.77
N VAL A 256 11.49 30.74 41.45
CA VAL A 256 12.21 31.89 40.86
C VAL A 256 11.60 33.22 41.34
N GLY A 257 12.48 34.15 41.74
CA GLY A 257 12.09 35.46 42.27
C GLY A 257 11.39 36.37 41.24
N ASN A 258 10.87 37.51 41.72
CA ASN A 258 10.23 38.49 40.85
C ASN A 258 11.21 39.09 39.82
N PRO A 259 10.75 39.61 38.66
CA PRO A 259 11.62 40.17 37.61
C PRO A 259 12.59 41.27 38.06
N SER A 260 12.25 41.99 39.13
CA SER A 260 13.10 43.02 39.76
C SER A 260 14.27 42.47 40.60
N THR A 261 14.33 41.15 40.79
CA THR A 261 15.40 40.43 41.51
C THR A 261 16.17 39.46 40.63
N VAL A 262 15.60 39.10 39.47
CA VAL A 262 16.20 38.19 38.49
C VAL A 262 17.09 39.00 37.53
N PRO A 263 18.39 38.68 37.38
CA PRO A 263 19.26 39.40 36.46
C PRO A 263 18.79 39.29 35.00
N SER A 264 18.91 40.39 34.25
CA SER A 264 18.78 40.35 32.78
C SER A 264 19.79 39.36 32.22
N TYR A 265 19.37 38.55 31.23
CA TYR A 265 20.15 37.43 30.65
C TYR A 265 20.51 36.28 31.62
N SER A 266 19.89 36.16 32.80
CA SER A 266 19.96 34.90 33.55
C SER A 266 19.14 33.82 32.83
N GLY A 267 19.65 32.58 32.79
CA GLY A 267 19.03 31.46 32.07
C GLY A 267 17.79 30.91 32.77
N GLN A 268 16.68 31.65 32.77
CA GLN A 268 15.37 31.15 33.22
C GLN A 268 14.64 30.43 32.09
N SER A 269 13.75 29.50 32.46
CA SER A 269 12.81 28.82 31.56
C SER A 269 12.11 29.80 30.60
N SER A 270 11.91 29.36 29.35
CA SER A 270 11.19 30.10 28.32
C SER A 270 9.78 30.54 28.78
N LEU A 271 9.10 29.68 29.56
CA LEU A 271 7.78 29.94 30.14
C LEU A 271 7.75 31.15 31.10
N TYR A 272 8.83 31.42 31.84
CA TYR A 272 8.92 32.57 32.75
C TYR A 272 8.80 33.90 31.97
N TYR A 273 9.57 34.04 30.88
CA TYR A 273 9.52 35.22 30.03
C TYR A 273 8.16 35.36 29.33
N MET A 274 7.59 34.27 28.81
CA MET A 274 6.26 34.27 28.19
C MET A 274 5.18 34.77 29.15
N TYR A 275 5.17 34.32 30.40
CA TYR A 275 4.19 34.74 31.40
C TYR A 275 4.22 36.25 31.66
N TYR A 276 5.40 36.84 31.88
CA TYR A 276 5.48 38.28 32.17
C TYR A 276 5.20 39.16 30.93
N VAL A 277 5.56 38.69 29.72
CA VAL A 277 5.14 39.35 28.46
C VAL A 277 3.62 39.29 28.30
N TYR A 278 3.01 38.12 28.50
CA TYR A 278 1.56 37.93 28.47
C TYR A 278 0.83 38.82 29.48
N ALA A 279 1.24 38.82 30.74
CA ALA A 279 0.57 39.57 31.81
C ALA A 279 0.57 41.08 31.54
N ASN A 280 1.71 41.65 31.15
CA ASN A 280 1.81 43.07 30.79
C ASN A 280 1.00 43.39 29.53
N LEU A 281 1.01 42.51 28.53
CA LEU A 281 0.24 42.69 27.29
C LEU A 281 -1.27 42.61 27.52
N VAL A 282 -1.76 41.74 28.42
CA VAL A 282 -3.16 41.66 28.83
C VAL A 282 -3.63 42.96 29.51
N VAL A 283 -2.81 43.54 30.39
CA VAL A 283 -3.11 44.83 31.03
C VAL A 283 -3.14 45.97 30.00
N LEU A 284 -2.13 46.04 29.13
CA LEU A 284 -2.07 47.03 28.05
C LEU A 284 -3.26 46.90 27.09
N ASN A 285 -3.60 45.68 26.66
CA ASN A 285 -4.75 45.42 25.80
C ASN A 285 -6.08 45.77 26.48
N SER A 286 -6.22 45.49 27.78
CA SER A 286 -7.41 45.84 28.56
C SER A 286 -7.62 47.36 28.63
N LEU A 287 -6.55 48.14 28.81
CA LEU A 287 -6.61 49.60 28.74
C LEU A 287 -6.94 50.08 27.32
N ARG A 288 -6.25 49.57 26.29
CA ARG A 288 -6.47 49.94 24.88
C ARG A 288 -7.92 49.67 24.45
N LYS A 289 -8.46 48.51 24.81
CA LYS A 289 -9.87 48.13 24.54
C LYS A 289 -10.87 49.09 25.21
N ARG A 290 -10.62 49.53 26.45
CA ARG A 290 -11.44 50.56 27.14
C ARG A 290 -11.38 51.92 26.46
N LEU A 291 -10.27 52.25 25.79
CA LEU A 291 -10.06 53.48 25.02
C LEU A 291 -10.50 53.37 23.54
N GLY A 292 -11.12 52.25 23.13
CA GLY A 292 -11.53 52.03 21.73
C GLY A 292 -10.36 51.82 20.75
N LEU A 293 -9.15 51.53 21.25
CA LEU A 293 -7.94 51.32 20.46
C LEU A 293 -7.74 49.83 20.11
N ASN A 294 -7.15 49.57 18.94
CA ASN A 294 -6.79 48.22 18.51
C ASN A 294 -5.90 47.52 19.54
N THR A 295 -6.29 46.32 19.98
CA THR A 295 -5.45 45.41 20.76
C THR A 295 -4.37 44.77 19.90
N PHE A 296 -3.35 44.21 20.55
CA PHE A 296 -2.23 43.51 19.93
C PHE A 296 -2.28 42.02 20.25
N GLN A 297 -1.93 41.16 19.30
CA GLN A 297 -1.78 39.72 19.53
C GLN A 297 -0.50 39.40 20.30
N LEU A 298 -0.50 38.29 21.05
CA LEU A 298 0.70 37.59 21.47
C LEU A 298 1.02 36.48 20.47
N ARG A 299 2.29 36.35 20.09
CA ARG A 299 2.80 35.25 19.27
C ARG A 299 3.99 34.59 19.97
N VAL A 300 4.19 33.31 19.72
CA VAL A 300 5.31 32.54 20.30
C VAL A 300 5.92 31.69 19.21
N ARG A 301 7.25 31.71 19.10
CA ARG A 301 7.99 30.83 18.18
C ARG A 301 8.11 29.43 18.80
N GLY A 302 7.45 28.43 18.22
CA GLY A 302 7.42 27.06 18.73
C GLY A 302 8.67 26.26 18.36
N THR A 303 9.80 26.56 19.01
CA THR A 303 11.10 25.89 18.77
C THR A 303 11.29 24.61 19.59
N THR A 304 10.59 24.48 20.71
CA THR A 304 10.77 23.46 21.76
C THR A 304 9.42 22.97 22.32
N MET A 305 9.43 21.99 23.21
CA MET A 305 8.22 21.51 23.91
C MET A 305 7.62 22.60 24.82
N ASP A 306 8.44 23.27 25.62
CA ASP A 306 7.99 24.31 26.53
C ASP A 306 7.49 25.54 25.77
N SER A 307 8.17 25.94 24.70
CA SER A 307 7.68 27.05 23.87
C SER A 307 6.41 26.71 23.08
N ALA A 308 6.24 25.46 22.62
CA ALA A 308 4.97 25.00 22.06
C ALA A 308 3.84 24.98 23.10
N THR A 309 4.14 24.56 24.33
CA THR A 309 3.18 24.49 25.45
C THR A 309 2.77 25.88 25.93
N GLY A 310 3.72 26.78 26.16
CA GLY A 310 3.47 28.18 26.50
C GLY A 310 2.76 28.93 25.38
N GLY A 311 3.10 28.64 24.12
CA GLY A 311 2.38 29.13 22.95
C GLY A 311 0.91 28.72 22.95
N TYR A 312 0.59 27.46 23.22
CA TYR A 312 -0.79 26.97 23.34
C TYR A 312 -1.56 27.61 24.52
N ILE A 313 -0.90 27.83 25.66
CA ILE A 313 -1.56 28.36 26.87
C ILE A 313 -1.77 29.89 26.81
N LEU A 314 -0.85 30.64 26.20
CA LEU A 314 -0.78 32.10 26.33
C LEU A 314 -0.95 32.89 25.02
N ALA A 315 -0.66 32.31 23.85
CA ALA A 315 -0.55 33.05 22.59
C ALA A 315 -1.75 32.90 21.65
N ASP A 316 -2.00 33.92 20.81
CA ASP A 316 -2.97 33.85 19.72
C ASP A 316 -2.46 32.97 18.56
N VAL A 317 -1.13 32.93 18.37
CA VAL A 317 -0.46 32.29 17.23
C VAL A 317 0.87 31.66 17.64
N ILE A 318 1.07 30.38 17.27
CA ILE A 318 2.36 29.69 17.33
C ILE A 318 3.03 29.83 15.96
N THR A 319 4.17 30.52 15.88
CA THR A 319 4.97 30.64 14.64
C THR A 319 6.04 29.55 14.58
N ARG A 320 6.38 29.08 13.36
CA ARG A 320 7.26 27.90 13.12
C ARG A 320 6.79 26.64 13.86
N ALA A 321 5.49 26.37 13.84
CA ALA A 321 4.83 25.29 14.57
C ALA A 321 5.16 23.85 14.07
N THR A 322 6.20 23.67 13.25
CA THR A 322 6.63 22.40 12.67
C THR A 322 6.95 21.32 13.74
N PRO A 323 7.62 21.62 14.87
CA PRO A 323 7.87 20.65 15.95
C PRO A 323 6.61 20.12 16.66
N LEU A 324 5.43 20.75 16.51
CA LEU A 324 4.21 20.24 17.16
C LEU A 324 3.81 18.84 16.66
N MET A 325 4.33 18.39 15.51
CA MET A 325 4.11 17.03 14.99
C MET A 325 4.43 15.92 15.99
N ASP A 326 5.49 16.09 16.76
CA ASP A 326 5.98 15.09 17.71
C ASP A 326 5.18 15.09 19.02
N TYR A 327 4.24 16.04 19.16
CA TYR A 327 3.40 16.26 20.34
C TYR A 327 1.90 16.15 20.00
N PRO A 328 1.34 14.92 19.79
CA PRO A 328 -0.06 14.72 19.40
C PRO A 328 -1.09 15.37 20.34
N VAL A 329 -0.81 15.43 21.64
CA VAL A 329 -1.68 16.07 22.63
C VAL A 329 -1.77 17.59 22.38
N LEU A 330 -0.64 18.26 22.15
CA LEU A 330 -0.63 19.69 21.84
C LEU A 330 -1.32 19.99 20.50
N GLN A 331 -1.14 19.15 19.48
CA GLN A 331 -1.88 19.28 18.21
C GLN A 331 -3.40 19.23 18.44
N TYR A 332 -3.88 18.19 19.14
CA TYR A 332 -5.31 18.01 19.39
C TYR A 332 -5.91 19.18 20.18
N LEU A 333 -5.20 19.69 21.19
CA LEU A 333 -5.60 20.87 21.97
C LEU A 333 -5.57 22.16 21.14
N CYS A 334 -4.52 22.41 20.34
CA CYS A 334 -4.42 23.55 19.43
C CYS A 334 -5.53 23.54 18.36
N GLY A 335 -5.88 22.36 17.85
CA GLY A 335 -7.00 22.18 16.92
C GLY A 335 -8.36 22.47 17.58
N MET A 336 -8.63 21.86 18.74
CA MET A 336 -9.89 22.02 19.48
C MET A 336 -10.15 23.47 19.92
N HIS A 337 -9.12 24.20 20.32
CA HIS A 337 -9.18 25.63 20.67
C HIS A 337 -8.89 26.57 19.48
N GLU A 338 -8.68 26.00 18.29
CA GLU A 338 -8.51 26.71 17.02
C GLU A 338 -7.35 27.74 17.00
N VAL A 339 -6.27 27.44 17.71
CA VAL A 339 -5.04 28.24 17.83
C VAL A 339 -4.40 28.41 16.45
N GLY A 340 -3.93 29.63 16.13
CA GLY A 340 -3.27 29.91 14.86
C GLY A 340 -1.88 29.27 14.80
N MET A 341 -1.54 28.62 13.69
CA MET A 341 -0.23 27.99 13.49
C MET A 341 0.39 28.45 12.17
N THR A 342 1.66 28.88 12.16
CA THR A 342 2.41 29.14 10.91
C THR A 342 3.49 28.08 10.69
N VAL A 343 3.65 27.64 9.44
CA VAL A 343 4.74 26.77 8.99
C VAL A 343 5.40 27.35 7.74
N SER A 344 6.66 26.99 7.50
CA SER A 344 7.50 27.62 6.45
C SER A 344 8.32 26.56 5.71
N PRO A 345 7.70 25.75 4.84
CA PRO A 345 8.32 24.57 4.21
C PRO A 345 9.70 24.78 3.56
N LEU A 346 9.93 25.85 2.79
CA LEU A 346 11.26 26.12 2.19
C LEU A 346 12.30 26.44 3.28
N CYS A 347 11.92 27.20 4.30
CA CYS A 347 12.79 27.56 5.42
C CYS A 347 13.09 26.36 6.34
N ASP A 348 12.11 25.50 6.62
CA ASP A 348 12.30 24.29 7.41
C ASP A 348 13.18 23.27 6.69
N MET A 349 13.08 23.17 5.35
CA MET A 349 13.97 22.35 4.52
C MET A 349 15.40 22.90 4.49
N ALA A 350 15.58 24.21 4.23
CA ALA A 350 16.91 24.81 4.11
C ALA A 350 17.69 24.84 5.44
N MET A 351 16.98 24.92 6.57
CA MET A 351 17.54 24.74 7.92
C MET A 351 17.71 23.25 8.33
N SER A 352 17.52 22.30 7.40
CA SER A 352 17.60 20.85 7.62
C SER A 352 16.74 20.31 8.78
N LYS A 353 15.66 21.01 9.15
CA LYS A 353 14.76 20.60 10.24
C LYS A 353 13.84 19.45 9.83
N VAL A 354 13.32 19.49 8.61
CA VAL A 354 12.52 18.42 8.02
C VAL A 354 12.63 18.48 6.49
N PRO A 355 12.79 17.35 5.77
CA PRO A 355 12.74 17.37 4.31
C PRO A 355 11.41 17.92 3.82
N TYR A 356 11.39 18.70 2.73
CA TYR A 356 10.18 19.41 2.27
C TYR A 356 8.97 18.49 2.14
N LYS A 357 9.15 17.31 1.54
CA LYS A 357 8.11 16.27 1.36
C LYS A 357 7.49 15.75 2.66
N ASP A 358 8.19 15.85 3.78
CA ASP A 358 7.80 15.33 5.09
C ASP A 358 7.32 16.45 6.04
N ASN A 359 7.31 17.72 5.57
CA ASN A 359 6.81 18.87 6.33
C ASN A 359 5.31 18.72 6.68
N PRO A 360 4.86 19.16 7.87
CA PRO A 360 3.53 18.82 8.36
C PRO A 360 2.36 19.66 7.87
N LEU A 361 2.57 20.68 7.03
CA LEU A 361 1.50 21.48 6.41
C LEU A 361 0.25 20.65 5.99
N PRO A 362 0.35 19.58 5.16
CA PRO A 362 -0.80 18.75 4.79
C PRO A 362 -1.40 17.99 5.98
N ASN A 363 -0.59 17.51 6.93
CA ASN A 363 -1.09 16.82 8.12
C ASN A 363 -1.93 17.76 9.00
N PHE A 364 -1.44 18.97 9.26
CA PHE A 364 -2.13 19.98 10.05
C PHE A 364 -3.43 20.44 9.37
N LEU A 365 -3.41 20.68 8.05
CA LEU A 365 -4.60 21.08 7.29
C LEU A 365 -5.64 19.95 7.22
N HIS A 366 -5.23 18.70 6.98
CA HIS A 366 -6.17 17.57 6.92
C HIS A 366 -6.72 17.18 8.30
N ARG A 367 -5.97 17.44 9.39
CA ARG A 367 -6.43 17.37 10.79
C ARG A 367 -7.30 18.56 11.22
N CYS A 368 -7.80 19.36 10.28
CA CYS A 368 -8.70 20.50 10.52
C CYS A 368 -8.11 21.61 11.42
N MET A 369 -6.78 21.69 11.57
CA MET A 369 -6.14 22.73 12.39
C MET A 369 -5.96 24.04 11.61
N ARG A 370 -5.89 25.16 12.34
CA ARG A 370 -5.81 26.52 11.76
C ARG A 370 -4.37 26.88 11.34
N VAL A 371 -3.83 26.07 10.43
CA VAL A 371 -2.49 26.23 9.85
C VAL A 371 -2.49 27.25 8.70
N THR A 372 -1.39 28.00 8.57
CA THR A 372 -1.10 28.95 7.49
C THR A 372 0.35 28.80 7.03
N ILE A 373 0.65 29.27 5.81
CA ILE A 373 1.99 29.32 5.23
C ILE A 373 2.57 30.73 5.46
N ALA A 374 3.84 30.82 5.87
CA ALA A 374 4.60 32.06 5.99
C ALA A 374 6.04 31.91 5.46
N THR A 375 6.66 32.97 4.94
CA THR A 375 7.97 32.86 4.24
C THR A 375 9.20 32.96 5.14
N GLU A 376 9.06 33.51 6.37
CA GLU A 376 10.11 33.78 7.38
C GLU A 376 11.25 34.72 6.95
N ALA A 377 11.98 34.35 5.89
CA ALA A 377 13.13 35.06 5.36
C ALA A 377 13.23 34.88 3.82
N PRO A 378 12.40 35.61 3.03
CA PRO A 378 12.50 35.69 1.58
C PRO A 378 13.93 35.80 1.04
N LEU A 379 14.76 36.64 1.65
CA LEU A 379 16.14 36.89 1.22
C LEU A 379 16.96 35.60 1.06
N LEU A 380 16.80 34.67 2.01
CA LEU A 380 17.61 33.46 2.12
C LEU A 380 17.04 32.27 1.34
N TYR A 381 15.71 32.14 1.29
CA TYR A 381 15.07 30.85 0.95
C TYR A 381 14.15 30.90 -0.28
N HIS A 382 14.04 32.05 -0.97
CA HIS A 382 13.10 32.26 -2.07
C HIS A 382 13.81 32.89 -3.28
N HIS A 383 13.43 32.51 -4.49
CA HIS A 383 13.98 33.06 -5.73
C HIS A 383 12.96 33.95 -6.47
N SER A 384 11.74 34.08 -5.95
CA SER A 384 10.70 34.93 -6.51
C SER A 384 10.63 36.31 -5.83
N PRO A 385 10.48 37.41 -6.60
CA PRO A 385 10.12 38.72 -6.05
C PRO A 385 8.71 38.76 -5.41
N ILE A 386 7.97 37.64 -5.43
CA ILE A 386 6.68 37.42 -4.76
C ILE A 386 6.73 36.11 -3.95
N ALA A 387 7.71 35.99 -3.05
CA ALA A 387 8.00 34.82 -2.20
C ALA A 387 6.77 34.04 -1.67
N LEU A 388 5.73 34.71 -1.17
CA LEU A 388 4.53 34.01 -0.66
C LEU A 388 3.80 33.18 -1.74
N HIS A 389 3.83 33.59 -3.01
CA HIS A 389 3.27 32.77 -4.10
C HIS A 389 4.18 31.60 -4.49
N GLU A 390 5.50 31.73 -4.34
CA GLU A 390 6.46 30.65 -4.54
C GLU A 390 6.27 29.55 -3.49
N GLU A 391 6.13 29.93 -2.21
CA GLU A 391 5.88 28.99 -1.13
C GLU A 391 4.50 28.31 -1.28
N TYR A 392 3.44 29.06 -1.60
CA TYR A 392 2.12 28.48 -1.92
C TYR A 392 2.16 27.54 -3.16
N ALA A 393 2.86 27.92 -4.23
CA ALA A 393 2.94 27.11 -5.45
C ALA A 393 3.77 25.83 -5.27
N THR A 394 4.85 25.90 -4.49
CA THR A 394 5.71 24.76 -4.17
C THR A 394 4.96 23.80 -3.25
N ALA A 395 4.29 24.32 -2.21
CA ALA A 395 3.42 23.54 -1.34
C ALA A 395 2.32 22.81 -2.14
N GLN A 396 1.62 23.51 -3.06
CA GLN A 396 0.57 22.88 -3.85
C GLN A 396 1.08 21.70 -4.67
N LYS A 397 2.23 21.86 -5.35
CA LYS A 397 2.83 20.82 -6.20
C LYS A 397 3.38 19.64 -5.39
N MET A 398 4.16 19.93 -4.36
CA MET A 398 4.90 18.91 -3.60
C MET A 398 3.97 18.06 -2.71
N PHE A 399 3.02 18.69 -2.03
CA PHE A 399 2.05 17.98 -1.18
C PHE A 399 0.78 17.53 -1.93
N ARG A 400 0.68 17.81 -3.24
CA ARG A 400 -0.48 17.52 -4.10
C ARG A 400 -1.80 18.09 -3.58
N LEU A 401 -1.76 19.31 -3.03
CA LEU A 401 -2.93 19.98 -2.49
C LEU A 401 -3.90 20.44 -3.59
N SER A 402 -5.20 20.33 -3.32
CA SER A 402 -6.25 20.80 -4.23
C SER A 402 -6.27 22.34 -4.32
N PRO A 403 -6.87 22.91 -5.37
CA PRO A 403 -7.06 24.37 -5.45
C PRO A 403 -7.81 24.95 -4.24
N LEU A 404 -8.73 24.17 -3.64
CA LEU A 404 -9.50 24.55 -2.46
C LEU A 404 -8.70 24.54 -1.15
N ASP A 405 -7.70 23.66 -1.04
CA ASP A 405 -6.76 23.67 0.09
C ASP A 405 -5.95 24.97 0.09
N MET A 406 -5.56 25.47 -1.08
CA MET A 406 -4.83 26.74 -1.20
C MET A 406 -5.69 27.95 -0.85
N THR A 407 -7.00 27.93 -1.14
CA THR A 407 -7.94 28.98 -0.71
C THR A 407 -8.31 28.84 0.77
N GLU A 408 -8.33 27.62 1.32
CA GLU A 408 -8.51 27.38 2.76
C GLU A 408 -7.31 27.91 3.58
N LEU A 409 -6.08 27.64 3.13
CA LEU A 409 -4.85 28.22 3.70
C LEU A 409 -4.84 29.76 3.60
N ALA A 410 -5.28 30.32 2.47
CA ALA A 410 -5.42 31.77 2.31
C ALA A 410 -6.44 32.36 3.29
N ARG A 411 -7.63 31.75 3.40
CA ARG A 411 -8.67 32.14 4.37
C ARG A 411 -8.14 32.08 5.81
N ASN A 412 -7.43 31.02 6.17
CA ASN A 412 -6.82 30.88 7.49
C ASN A 412 -5.77 31.97 7.76
N SER A 413 -4.95 32.33 6.76
CA SER A 413 -3.95 33.40 6.90
C SER A 413 -4.56 34.76 7.27
N VAL A 414 -5.72 35.10 6.71
CA VAL A 414 -6.49 36.30 7.09
C VAL A 414 -7.05 36.16 8.51
N ILE A 415 -7.64 35.02 8.86
CA ILE A 415 -8.24 34.79 10.18
C ILE A 415 -7.20 34.92 11.30
N VAL A 416 -6.04 34.29 11.14
CA VAL A 416 -4.93 34.26 12.13
C VAL A 416 -4.25 35.63 12.28
N SER A 417 -4.21 36.44 11.22
CA SER A 417 -3.46 37.70 11.19
C SER A 417 -3.87 38.75 12.24
N SER A 418 -2.99 39.73 12.48
CA SER A 418 -3.20 40.87 13.38
C SER A 418 -3.98 42.03 12.76
N TYR A 419 -4.53 41.88 11.56
CA TYR A 419 -5.24 42.97 10.87
C TYR A 419 -6.54 43.35 11.61
N PRO A 420 -6.91 44.65 11.69
CA PRO A 420 -8.13 45.07 12.35
C PRO A 420 -9.39 44.43 11.75
N GLU A 421 -10.42 44.23 12.58
CA GLU A 421 -11.69 43.61 12.21
C GLU A 421 -12.29 44.17 10.90
N ALA A 422 -12.28 45.50 10.72
CA ALA A 422 -12.78 46.16 9.52
C ALA A 422 -12.02 45.78 8.23
N VAL A 423 -10.73 45.45 8.34
CA VAL A 423 -9.93 44.96 7.21
C VAL A 423 -10.25 43.48 6.94
N LYS A 424 -10.36 42.65 7.97
CA LYS A 424 -10.76 41.24 7.83
C LYS A 424 -12.15 41.10 7.20
N ARG A 425 -13.11 41.95 7.57
CA ARG A 425 -14.45 42.00 6.92
C ARG A 425 -14.40 42.37 5.45
N LYS A 426 -13.51 43.29 5.06
CA LYS A 426 -13.28 43.62 3.63
C LYS A 426 -12.67 42.45 2.84
N TRP A 427 -11.98 41.51 3.51
CA TRP A 427 -11.31 40.38 2.87
C TRP A 427 -12.10 39.05 2.94
N LEU A 428 -13.04 38.89 3.87
CA LEU A 428 -13.80 37.64 4.09
C LEU A 428 -15.34 37.82 4.14
N GLY A 429 -15.83 39.06 4.15
CA GLY A 429 -17.24 39.42 4.35
C GLY A 429 -17.54 39.93 5.76
N GLU A 430 -18.58 40.77 5.90
CA GLU A 430 -18.96 41.40 7.19
C GLU A 430 -19.16 40.38 8.32
N ASN A 431 -19.80 39.25 8.03
CA ASN A 431 -20.18 38.25 9.02
C ASN A 431 -19.16 37.11 9.17
N TYR A 432 -17.90 37.25 8.74
CA TYR A 432 -16.93 36.13 8.61
C TYR A 432 -16.68 35.28 9.88
N LYS A 433 -17.08 35.75 11.06
CA LYS A 433 -17.02 35.03 12.35
C LYS A 433 -18.24 34.14 12.65
N SER A 434 -19.33 34.27 11.91
CA SER A 434 -20.60 33.56 12.12
C SER A 434 -20.61 32.13 11.56
N GLY A 435 -19.50 31.39 11.72
CA GLY A 435 -19.31 30.03 11.18
C GLY A 435 -19.63 29.94 9.68
N LEU A 436 -20.28 28.85 9.29
CA LEU A 436 -20.92 28.65 7.98
C LEU A 436 -21.71 29.85 7.46
N GLY A 437 -22.58 30.45 8.29
CA GLY A 437 -23.45 31.58 7.92
C GLY A 437 -22.68 32.88 7.63
N GLY A 438 -21.40 32.92 7.98
CA GLY A 438 -20.49 34.04 7.71
C GLY A 438 -19.75 33.97 6.37
N ASN A 439 -19.71 32.81 5.69
CA ASN A 439 -18.81 32.61 4.56
C ASN A 439 -19.29 33.25 3.25
N GLN A 440 -18.60 34.28 2.79
CA GLN A 440 -18.83 34.87 1.48
C GLN A 440 -17.90 34.23 0.44
N PHE A 441 -18.41 33.18 -0.25
CA PHE A 441 -17.64 32.39 -1.23
C PHE A 441 -16.91 33.23 -2.29
N HIS A 442 -17.46 34.39 -2.70
CA HIS A 442 -16.85 35.27 -3.69
C HIS A 442 -15.63 36.09 -3.17
N LEU A 443 -15.30 35.98 -1.88
CA LEU A 443 -14.13 36.59 -1.23
C LEU A 443 -13.17 35.54 -0.66
N SER A 444 -13.70 34.40 -0.20
CA SER A 444 -12.91 33.30 0.38
C SER A 444 -12.54 32.20 -0.62
N GLU A 445 -13.34 31.99 -1.67
CA GLU A 445 -13.31 30.85 -2.60
C GLU A 445 -13.29 29.45 -1.91
N VAL A 446 -13.61 29.36 -0.61
CA VAL A 446 -13.75 28.10 0.13
C VAL A 446 -15.23 27.69 0.17
N THR A 447 -15.54 26.45 -0.22
CA THR A 447 -16.92 25.94 -0.24
C THR A 447 -17.53 25.87 1.16
N ASN A 448 -18.86 26.07 1.25
CA ASN A 448 -19.55 25.88 2.53
C ASN A 448 -19.46 24.43 3.02
N ILE A 449 -19.43 23.44 2.11
CA ILE A 449 -19.31 22.01 2.45
C ILE A 449 -17.98 21.73 3.16
N ARG A 450 -16.87 22.31 2.67
CA ARG A 450 -15.55 22.24 3.33
C ARG A 450 -15.62 22.77 4.76
N LEU A 451 -16.18 23.96 4.93
CA LEU A 451 -16.28 24.61 6.24
C LEU A 451 -17.21 23.86 7.19
N SER A 452 -18.32 23.31 6.69
CA SER A 452 -19.25 22.46 7.43
C SER A 452 -18.51 21.26 8.02
N PHE A 453 -17.76 20.55 7.19
CA PHE A 453 -16.95 19.41 7.64
C PHE A 453 -15.90 19.80 8.70
N ARG A 454 -15.26 20.98 8.62
CA ARG A 454 -14.33 21.45 9.67
C ARG A 454 -15.05 21.75 10.98
N GLU A 455 -16.20 22.43 10.92
CA GLU A 455 -16.99 22.87 12.06
C GLU A 455 -17.64 21.66 12.76
N GLU A 456 -18.26 20.76 12.00
CA GLU A 456 -18.84 19.49 12.45
C GLU A 456 -17.81 18.54 13.05
N SER A 457 -16.61 18.40 12.45
CA SER A 457 -15.56 17.52 12.99
C SER A 457 -15.13 17.95 14.39
N TRP A 458 -14.85 19.23 14.60
CA TRP A 458 -14.47 19.72 15.93
C TRP A 458 -15.65 19.74 16.90
N GLN A 459 -16.88 19.96 16.43
CA GLN A 459 -18.06 19.85 17.28
C GLN A 459 -18.27 18.42 17.81
N LEU A 460 -18.13 17.41 16.94
CA LEU A 460 -18.22 16.00 17.31
C LEU A 460 -17.13 15.57 18.30
N GLU A 461 -15.88 16.02 18.11
CA GLU A 461 -14.78 15.79 19.07
C GLU A 461 -15.07 16.46 20.43
N ARG A 462 -15.57 17.71 20.44
CA ARG A 462 -15.98 18.43 21.66
C ARG A 462 -17.12 17.71 22.39
N GLU A 463 -18.07 17.13 21.66
CA GLU A 463 -19.19 16.34 22.21
C GLU A 463 -18.71 15.00 22.78
N MET A 464 -17.86 14.25 22.06
CA MET A 464 -17.24 13.02 22.56
C MET A 464 -16.45 13.25 23.85
N LEU A 465 -15.66 14.33 23.94
CA LEU A 465 -14.93 14.70 25.16
C LEU A 465 -15.89 15.05 26.31
N ARG A 466 -16.97 15.76 26.02
CA ARG A 466 -18.01 16.11 27.00
C ARG A 466 -18.68 14.86 27.57
N ASP A 467 -19.02 13.89 26.74
CA ASP A 467 -19.64 12.64 27.18
C ASP A 467 -18.66 11.75 27.96
N ILE A 468 -17.38 11.72 27.56
CA ILE A 468 -16.31 11.06 28.34
C ILE A 468 -16.15 11.73 29.72
N TYR A 469 -16.35 13.05 29.82
CA TYR A 469 -16.24 13.79 31.09
C TYR A 469 -17.49 13.63 31.97
N LEU A 470 -18.70 13.73 31.42
CA LEU A 470 -19.94 13.57 32.17
C LEU A 470 -20.07 12.15 32.74
N ASN A 471 -19.78 11.12 31.92
CA ASN A 471 -19.82 9.73 32.38
C ASN A 471 -18.68 9.38 33.37
N ARG A 472 -17.58 10.18 33.43
CA ARG A 472 -16.56 10.07 34.49
C ARG A 472 -17.06 10.49 35.88
N VAL A 473 -18.16 11.26 35.98
CA VAL A 473 -18.75 11.65 37.26
C VAL A 473 -19.64 10.54 37.82
N ALA A 474 -20.24 9.71 36.95
CA ALA A 474 -21.11 8.60 37.35
C ALA A 474 -20.32 7.40 37.92
N GLU A 475 -19.23 6.96 37.27
CA GLU A 475 -18.57 5.69 37.62
C GLU A 475 -17.05 5.82 37.86
N ARG A 476 -16.65 5.81 39.14
CA ARG A 476 -15.28 5.47 39.58
C ARG A 476 -15.18 3.98 39.91
N GLY A 477 -15.43 3.10 38.93
CA GLY A 477 -15.63 1.66 39.19
C GLY A 477 -14.99 0.64 38.26
N ALA A 478 -14.53 1.01 37.06
CA ALA A 478 -14.01 0.03 36.08
C ALA A 478 -12.79 0.54 35.28
N GLY A 479 -11.79 -0.33 35.14
CA GLY A 479 -10.63 -0.14 34.25
C GLY A 479 -10.81 -0.87 32.91
N LEU A 480 -10.09 -0.39 31.88
CA LEU A 480 -9.94 -1.03 30.55
C LEU A 480 -11.20 -1.26 29.69
N SER A 481 -12.42 -1.00 30.17
CA SER A 481 -13.66 -1.17 29.38
C SER A 481 -13.90 -0.13 28.27
N ARG A 482 -13.10 0.95 28.17
CA ARG A 482 -13.55 2.22 27.57
C ARG A 482 -13.81 2.24 26.05
N TRP A 483 -13.31 1.27 25.28
CA TRP A 483 -13.70 1.15 23.86
C TRP A 483 -15.10 0.56 23.64
N HIS A 484 -15.78 0.04 24.69
CA HIS A 484 -17.16 -0.46 24.58
C HIS A 484 -18.20 0.65 24.32
N PHE A 485 -17.98 1.89 24.74
CA PHE A 485 -19.05 2.89 24.72
C PHE A 485 -19.32 3.52 23.34
N LEU A 486 -18.40 3.37 22.37
CA LEU A 486 -18.70 3.64 20.95
C LEU A 486 -19.60 2.56 20.32
N SER A 487 -19.88 1.43 21.00
CA SER A 487 -20.86 0.44 20.56
C SER A 487 -22.26 0.59 21.17
N ASN A 488 -22.51 1.61 22.00
CA ASN A 488 -23.87 2.03 22.36
C ASN A 488 -24.51 2.87 21.24
N VAL A 489 -24.38 2.39 20.01
CA VAL A 489 -25.28 2.73 18.92
C VAL A 489 -26.64 2.14 19.30
N HIS A 490 -27.59 2.99 19.73
CA HIS A 490 -29.02 2.64 19.74
C HIS A 490 -29.33 1.89 18.45
N GLU A 491 -30.03 0.75 18.51
CA GLU A 491 -30.22 -0.20 17.39
C GLU A 491 -30.56 0.48 16.06
N VAL A 492 -29.52 0.89 15.32
CA VAL A 492 -29.65 1.42 13.97
C VAL A 492 -29.91 0.21 13.10
N GLU A 493 -31.10 0.16 12.48
CA GLU A 493 -31.43 -0.83 11.46
C GLU A 493 -30.54 -0.62 10.22
N TYR A 494 -29.32 -1.12 10.32
CA TYR A 494 -28.39 -1.23 9.22
C TYR A 494 -29.03 -2.13 8.16
N ASN A 495 -29.56 -1.53 7.09
CA ASN A 495 -30.20 -2.26 6.00
C ASN A 495 -29.23 -3.13 5.16
N THR A 496 -27.97 -3.22 5.59
CA THR A 496 -26.88 -4.07 5.06
C THR A 496 -26.89 -5.45 5.71
N VAL A 497 -26.41 -6.48 5.01
CA VAL A 497 -26.22 -7.82 5.62
C VAL A 497 -24.93 -7.83 6.43
N LEU A 498 -24.98 -8.38 7.65
CA LEU A 498 -23.87 -8.41 8.62
C LEU A 498 -23.52 -9.85 9.02
N ASP A 499 -22.24 -10.14 9.19
CA ASP A 499 -21.73 -11.34 9.88
C ASP A 499 -21.60 -11.03 11.38
N SER A 500 -22.66 -11.37 12.14
CA SER A 500 -22.76 -11.06 13.57
C SER A 500 -21.72 -11.77 14.45
N ARG A 501 -21.01 -12.77 13.93
CA ARG A 501 -19.97 -13.53 14.65
C ARG A 501 -18.67 -12.74 14.77
N ILE A 502 -18.34 -11.91 13.77
CA ILE A 502 -17.09 -11.14 13.71
C ILE A 502 -17.34 -9.66 14.03
N ARG A 503 -16.56 -9.10 14.96
CA ARG A 503 -16.65 -7.70 15.39
C ARG A 503 -15.45 -6.90 14.89
N PHE A 504 -15.70 -5.94 14.01
CA PHE A 504 -14.72 -5.00 13.48
C PHE A 504 -15.39 -3.66 13.12
N PRO A 505 -14.64 -2.54 13.06
CA PRO A 505 -15.12 -1.26 12.52
C PRO A 505 -15.69 -1.39 11.09
N ARG A 506 -17.01 -1.24 10.95
CA ARG A 506 -17.70 -1.36 9.66
C ARG A 506 -17.97 -0.01 9.02
N THR A 507 -17.69 0.09 7.72
CA THR A 507 -18.14 1.22 6.89
C THR A 507 -19.54 0.95 6.36
N VAL A 508 -20.55 1.56 6.96
CA VAL A 508 -21.91 1.59 6.42
C VAL A 508 -22.10 2.85 5.58
N LEU A 509 -21.82 2.73 4.28
CA LEU A 509 -22.35 3.68 3.28
C LEU A 509 -23.88 3.48 3.18
N ASN A 510 -24.60 4.49 2.67
CA ASN A 510 -26.07 4.46 2.52
C ASN A 510 -26.54 3.10 1.98
N GLY A 511 -27.31 2.37 2.79
CA GLY A 511 -27.69 0.98 2.51
C GLY A 511 -28.65 0.81 1.33
N PRO A 512 -29.16 -0.41 1.09
CA PRO A 512 -30.09 -0.75 0.02
C PRO A 512 -31.32 0.16 -0.11
N GLN A 513 -31.19 1.21 -0.92
CA GLN A 513 -32.24 2.17 -1.25
C GLN A 513 -32.74 1.96 -2.69
N LYS A 514 -34.04 2.15 -2.92
CA LYS A 514 -34.62 2.12 -4.27
C LYS A 514 -34.43 3.47 -4.95
N ILE A 515 -33.59 3.50 -5.96
CA ILE A 515 -33.24 4.69 -6.75
C ILE A 515 -33.92 4.56 -8.12
N LYS A 516 -34.95 5.37 -8.36
CA LYS A 516 -35.78 5.30 -9.58
C LYS A 516 -35.00 5.38 -10.90
N LYS A 517 -33.81 6.00 -10.91
CA LYS A 517 -32.90 6.00 -12.08
C LYS A 517 -32.47 4.58 -12.49
N TRP A 518 -32.17 3.72 -11.51
CA TRP A 518 -31.52 2.43 -11.74
C TRP A 518 -32.51 1.26 -11.95
N GLU A 519 -33.81 1.49 -11.80
CA GLU A 519 -34.86 0.46 -11.84
C GLU A 519 -34.80 -0.40 -13.12
N LYS A 520 -34.72 0.22 -14.30
CA LYS A 520 -34.58 -0.48 -15.59
C LYS A 520 -33.27 -1.27 -15.71
N ALA A 521 -32.16 -0.67 -15.25
CA ALA A 521 -30.83 -1.29 -15.33
C ALA A 521 -30.73 -2.51 -14.39
N ALA A 522 -31.24 -2.39 -13.16
CA ALA A 522 -31.30 -3.46 -12.19
C ALA A 522 -32.17 -4.63 -12.68
N GLN A 523 -33.31 -4.37 -13.33
CA GLN A 523 -34.14 -5.41 -13.94
C GLN A 523 -33.40 -6.17 -15.05
N LYS A 524 -32.65 -5.47 -15.91
CA LYS A 524 -31.80 -6.10 -16.94
C LYS A 524 -30.65 -6.94 -16.34
N VAL A 525 -29.93 -6.41 -15.34
CA VAL A 525 -28.84 -7.15 -14.67
C VAL A 525 -29.37 -8.40 -13.96
N ALA A 526 -30.50 -8.29 -13.25
CA ALA A 526 -31.14 -9.44 -12.62
C ALA A 526 -31.57 -10.50 -13.65
N LYS A 527 -32.05 -10.07 -14.83
CA LYS A 527 -32.41 -10.96 -15.93
C LYS A 527 -31.17 -11.66 -16.54
N ALA A 528 -30.03 -10.99 -16.66
CA ALA A 528 -28.78 -11.62 -17.05
C ALA A 528 -28.28 -12.67 -16.03
N VAL A 529 -28.52 -12.45 -14.72
CA VAL A 529 -28.31 -13.48 -13.69
C VAL A 529 -29.21 -14.70 -13.92
N ASP A 530 -30.52 -14.50 -14.16
CA ASP A 530 -31.44 -15.61 -14.46
C ASP A 530 -31.02 -16.40 -15.73
N ILE A 531 -30.38 -15.74 -16.71
CA ILE A 531 -29.82 -16.42 -17.89
C ILE A 531 -28.77 -17.43 -17.44
N ARG A 532 -27.73 -17.03 -16.69
CA ARG A 532 -26.69 -17.97 -16.21
C ARG A 532 -27.29 -19.11 -15.38
N CYS A 533 -28.23 -18.81 -14.47
CA CYS A 533 -28.84 -19.83 -13.61
C CYS A 533 -29.49 -21.00 -14.38
N ARG A 534 -30.04 -20.77 -15.58
CA ARG A 534 -30.62 -21.84 -16.43
C ARG A 534 -29.59 -22.84 -16.98
N TYR A 535 -28.31 -22.47 -17.01
CA TYR A 535 -27.23 -23.30 -17.57
C TYR A 535 -26.38 -23.97 -16.48
N GLN A 536 -26.34 -23.42 -15.27
CA GLN A 536 -25.49 -23.96 -14.19
C GLN A 536 -26.07 -25.25 -13.59
N TRP A 537 -25.45 -26.38 -13.90
CA TRP A 537 -25.66 -27.64 -13.17
C TRP A 537 -24.93 -27.60 -11.82
N LYS A 538 -25.61 -28.02 -10.74
CA LYS A 538 -25.07 -28.08 -9.38
C LYS A 538 -24.80 -29.55 -9.01
N PRO A 539 -23.57 -29.94 -8.63
CA PRO A 539 -23.28 -31.30 -8.13
C PRO A 539 -23.90 -31.52 -6.73
N PRO A 540 -23.94 -32.78 -6.22
CA PRO A 540 -24.36 -33.07 -4.84
C PRO A 540 -23.59 -32.25 -3.80
N ASN A 541 -24.24 -31.82 -2.72
CA ASN A 541 -23.63 -30.82 -1.84
C ASN A 541 -22.46 -31.41 -1.01
N PRO A 542 -21.40 -30.63 -0.72
CA PRO A 542 -20.24 -31.11 0.04
C PRO A 542 -20.53 -31.63 1.46
N TRP A 543 -21.68 -31.29 2.04
CA TRP A 543 -22.15 -31.77 3.35
C TRP A 543 -23.09 -32.99 3.29
N GLU A 544 -23.66 -33.31 2.13
CA GLU A 544 -24.49 -34.52 1.92
C GLU A 544 -23.63 -35.77 1.67
N LEU A 545 -22.39 -35.58 1.22
CA LEU A 545 -21.43 -36.63 0.94
C LEU A 545 -20.84 -37.19 2.25
N THR A 546 -21.55 -38.14 2.87
CA THR A 546 -20.96 -39.03 3.89
C THR A 546 -19.69 -39.66 3.33
N SER A 547 -18.63 -39.68 4.14
CA SER A 547 -17.28 -40.04 3.68
C SER A 547 -17.06 -41.56 3.62
N ALA A 548 -18.03 -42.27 3.04
CA ALA A 548 -17.92 -43.68 2.71
C ALA A 548 -16.75 -43.89 1.74
N LYS A 549 -15.77 -44.72 2.14
CA LYS A 549 -14.74 -45.19 1.23
C LYS A 549 -15.40 -46.11 0.19
N ARG A 550 -15.79 -45.52 -0.93
CA ARG A 550 -16.26 -46.26 -2.10
C ARG A 550 -15.17 -47.23 -2.53
N ASP A 551 -15.53 -48.50 -2.60
CA ASP A 551 -14.63 -49.55 -3.06
C ASP A 551 -14.29 -49.33 -4.54
N VAL A 552 -13.01 -49.46 -4.89
CA VAL A 552 -12.53 -49.37 -6.26
C VAL A 552 -12.99 -50.57 -7.07
N GLU A 553 -13.18 -51.73 -6.44
CA GLU A 553 -13.74 -52.92 -7.10
C GLU A 553 -15.21 -52.72 -7.51
N ALA A 554 -15.98 -51.94 -6.73
CA ALA A 554 -17.38 -51.63 -7.03
C ALA A 554 -17.56 -50.73 -8.26
N ASP A 555 -16.52 -50.01 -8.71
CA ASP A 555 -16.56 -49.24 -9.95
C ASP A 555 -16.60 -50.13 -11.21
N PHE A 556 -16.05 -51.34 -11.13
CA PHE A 556 -15.96 -52.29 -12.24
C PHE A 556 -17.07 -53.35 -12.23
N GLN A 557 -17.98 -53.30 -11.25
CA GLN A 557 -19.14 -54.20 -11.18
C GLN A 557 -20.24 -53.74 -12.15
N ARG A 558 -20.44 -54.52 -13.23
CA ARG A 558 -21.49 -54.32 -14.25
C ARG A 558 -22.90 -54.16 -13.66
N LYS A 559 -23.13 -54.72 -12.47
CA LYS A 559 -24.34 -54.53 -11.66
C LYS A 559 -23.98 -54.43 -10.17
N THR A 560 -24.48 -53.38 -9.53
CA THR A 560 -24.44 -53.14 -8.08
C THR A 560 -25.88 -53.01 -7.54
N ASP A 561 -26.04 -52.80 -6.23
CA ASP A 561 -27.35 -52.53 -5.62
C ASP A 561 -27.98 -51.20 -6.08
N THR A 562 -27.18 -50.27 -6.62
CA THR A 562 -27.60 -48.92 -7.02
C THR A 562 -27.60 -48.68 -8.53
N PHE A 563 -26.88 -49.48 -9.31
CA PHE A 563 -26.73 -49.29 -10.76
C PHE A 563 -26.62 -50.62 -11.51
N ASN A 564 -27.13 -50.66 -12.74
CA ASN A 564 -27.11 -51.83 -13.61
C ASN A 564 -26.81 -51.39 -15.05
N GLU A 565 -25.60 -51.67 -15.56
CA GLU A 565 -25.16 -51.20 -16.87
C GLU A 565 -26.05 -51.72 -18.00
N ASP A 566 -26.57 -52.94 -17.88
CA ASP A 566 -27.42 -53.55 -18.89
C ASP A 566 -28.79 -52.85 -19.06
N GLU A 567 -29.22 -52.01 -18.11
CA GLU A 567 -30.42 -51.16 -18.26
C GLU A 567 -30.18 -49.86 -19.04
N TRP A 568 -28.93 -49.41 -19.18
CA TRP A 568 -28.59 -48.09 -19.72
C TRP A 568 -27.96 -48.16 -21.11
N THR A 569 -28.05 -47.06 -21.84
CA THR A 569 -27.38 -46.81 -23.12
C THR A 569 -27.22 -45.30 -23.31
N TYR A 570 -26.48 -44.86 -24.32
CA TYR A 570 -26.33 -43.45 -24.68
C TYR A 570 -26.51 -43.28 -26.19
N ALA A 571 -26.80 -42.05 -26.63
CA ALA A 571 -26.77 -41.71 -28.04
C ALA A 571 -26.41 -40.23 -28.27
N GLY A 572 -25.64 -39.96 -29.33
CA GLY A 572 -25.40 -38.60 -29.82
C GLY A 572 -26.63 -38.01 -30.51
N SER A 573 -27.11 -36.87 -30.03
CA SER A 573 -28.13 -36.02 -30.67
C SER A 573 -27.48 -34.70 -31.03
N ASP A 574 -27.33 -34.39 -32.32
CA ASP A 574 -26.57 -33.23 -32.82
C ASP A 574 -25.17 -33.08 -32.18
N ALA A 575 -24.49 -34.23 -32.01
CA ALA A 575 -23.17 -34.34 -31.35
C ALA A 575 -23.14 -33.90 -29.86
N VAL A 576 -24.30 -33.84 -29.20
CA VAL A 576 -24.42 -33.91 -27.74
C VAL A 576 -24.85 -35.31 -27.33
N PHE A 577 -24.01 -35.99 -26.55
CA PHE A 577 -24.25 -37.36 -26.09
C PHE A 577 -25.10 -37.36 -24.81
N ILE A 578 -26.15 -38.16 -24.79
CA ILE A 578 -27.14 -38.24 -23.69
C ILE A 578 -27.35 -39.70 -23.31
N GLY A 579 -27.21 -40.02 -22.02
CA GLY A 579 -27.51 -41.33 -21.45
C GLY A 579 -28.98 -41.48 -21.04
N TYR A 580 -29.56 -42.66 -21.29
CA TYR A 580 -30.94 -42.99 -20.95
C TYR A 580 -31.11 -44.50 -20.67
N LYS A 581 -32.15 -44.86 -19.89
CA LYS A 581 -32.53 -46.27 -19.73
C LYS A 581 -33.12 -46.80 -21.05
N LYS A 582 -32.82 -48.05 -21.41
CA LYS A 582 -33.30 -48.73 -22.63
C LYS A 582 -34.83 -48.82 -22.71
N SER A 583 -35.53 -48.68 -21.59
CA SER A 583 -37.00 -48.63 -21.49
C SER A 583 -37.60 -47.21 -21.62
N ALA A 584 -36.78 -46.17 -21.69
CA ALA A 584 -37.21 -44.78 -21.82
C ALA A 584 -37.16 -44.29 -23.28
N ILE A 585 -38.03 -43.36 -23.62
CA ILE A 585 -38.02 -42.70 -24.94
C ILE A 585 -36.79 -41.78 -25.01
N ARG A 586 -35.96 -41.95 -26.05
CA ARG A 586 -34.86 -41.03 -26.38
C ARG A 586 -35.43 -39.62 -26.63
N ALA A 587 -35.12 -38.68 -25.75
CA ALA A 587 -35.54 -37.28 -25.83
C ALA A 587 -34.44 -36.34 -25.31
N TRP A 588 -34.47 -35.08 -25.73
CA TRP A 588 -33.58 -34.05 -25.19
C TRP A 588 -33.94 -33.75 -23.72
N PRO A 589 -32.96 -33.64 -22.79
CA PRO A 589 -33.26 -33.35 -21.39
C PRO A 589 -33.93 -31.98 -21.23
N ARG A 590 -35.11 -31.93 -20.59
CA ARG A 590 -35.84 -30.66 -20.34
C ARG A 590 -35.07 -29.65 -19.48
N SER A 591 -34.06 -30.12 -18.76
CA SER A 591 -33.15 -29.32 -17.93
C SER A 591 -32.01 -28.69 -18.73
N LEU A 592 -31.75 -29.14 -19.96
CA LEU A 592 -30.64 -28.72 -20.81
C LEU A 592 -31.16 -27.78 -21.91
N PRO A 593 -30.74 -26.50 -21.95
CA PRO A 593 -31.07 -25.60 -23.05
C PRO A 593 -30.59 -26.13 -24.41
N THR A 594 -31.32 -25.84 -25.48
CA THR A 594 -30.94 -26.18 -26.86
C THR A 594 -29.95 -25.17 -27.46
N LEU A 595 -29.44 -25.44 -28.67
CA LEU A 595 -28.56 -24.52 -29.41
C LEU A 595 -29.28 -23.21 -29.76
N ASP A 596 -30.57 -23.29 -30.11
CA ASP A 596 -31.43 -22.13 -30.37
C ASP A 596 -31.74 -21.33 -29.10
N ASP A 597 -31.92 -22.02 -27.96
CA ASP A 597 -32.03 -21.37 -26.65
C ASP A 597 -30.74 -20.61 -26.33
N PHE A 598 -29.58 -21.25 -26.48
CA PHE A 598 -28.29 -20.63 -26.24
C PHE A 598 -28.04 -19.43 -27.16
N HIS A 599 -28.35 -19.55 -28.45
CA HIS A 599 -28.22 -18.44 -29.38
C HIS A 599 -29.07 -17.22 -28.97
N ARG A 600 -30.36 -17.44 -28.65
CA ARG A 600 -31.28 -16.39 -28.21
C ARG A 600 -30.86 -15.78 -26.87
N ASP A 601 -30.45 -16.62 -25.91
CA ASP A 601 -30.04 -16.20 -24.57
C ASP A 601 -28.71 -15.43 -24.61
N LEU A 602 -27.79 -15.80 -25.52
CA LEU A 602 -26.54 -15.08 -25.81
C LEU A 602 -26.83 -13.70 -26.41
N THR A 603 -27.74 -13.60 -27.38
CA THR A 603 -28.18 -12.30 -27.93
C THR A 603 -28.86 -11.43 -26.88
N GLU A 604 -29.74 -11.97 -26.04
CA GLU A 604 -30.38 -11.23 -24.94
C GLU A 604 -29.32 -10.67 -23.95
N LEU A 605 -28.31 -11.47 -23.61
CA LEU A 605 -27.19 -11.03 -22.76
C LEU A 605 -26.35 -9.92 -23.42
N GLN A 606 -26.06 -10.05 -24.72
CA GLN A 606 -25.36 -9.00 -25.48
C GLN A 606 -26.16 -7.68 -25.49
N GLU A 607 -27.46 -7.72 -25.71
CA GLU A 607 -28.32 -6.52 -25.68
C GLU A 607 -28.41 -5.88 -24.28
N ILE A 608 -28.38 -6.69 -23.22
CA ILE A 608 -28.32 -6.22 -21.83
C ILE A 608 -27.02 -5.44 -21.60
N CYS A 609 -25.85 -6.02 -21.95
CA CYS A 609 -24.55 -5.39 -21.70
C CYS A 609 -24.26 -4.21 -22.64
N ARG A 610 -24.80 -4.21 -23.86
CA ARG A 610 -24.75 -3.05 -24.78
C ARG A 610 -25.57 -1.85 -24.31
N SER A 611 -26.54 -2.04 -23.40
CA SER A 611 -27.46 -1.00 -22.92
C SER A 611 -26.74 0.11 -22.12
N PRO A 612 -26.81 1.40 -22.50
CA PRO A 612 -26.15 2.50 -21.79
C PRO A 612 -26.49 2.59 -20.29
N ASP A 613 -27.79 2.47 -19.94
CA ASP A 613 -28.28 2.44 -18.55
C ASP A 613 -27.57 1.36 -17.69
N VAL A 614 -27.26 0.21 -18.30
CA VAL A 614 -26.60 -0.92 -17.63
C VAL A 614 -25.10 -0.68 -17.52
N LYS A 615 -24.46 -0.09 -18.54
CA LYS A 615 -23.05 0.33 -18.48
C LYS A 615 -22.81 1.36 -17.38
N GLU A 616 -23.67 2.37 -17.26
CA GLU A 616 -23.57 3.39 -16.21
C GLU A 616 -23.84 2.79 -14.81
N PHE A 617 -24.88 1.96 -14.66
CA PHE A 617 -25.21 1.30 -13.40
C PHE A 617 -24.09 0.37 -12.93
N ALA A 618 -23.60 -0.52 -13.80
CA ALA A 618 -22.54 -1.47 -13.47
C ALA A 618 -21.23 -0.77 -13.10
N HIS A 619 -20.82 0.25 -13.86
CA HIS A 619 -19.66 1.09 -13.52
C HIS A 619 -19.82 1.72 -12.14
N ALA A 620 -20.99 2.31 -11.85
CA ALA A 620 -21.26 2.90 -10.53
C ALA A 620 -21.23 1.87 -9.40
N ARG A 621 -21.66 0.61 -9.60
CA ARG A 621 -21.53 -0.44 -8.56
C ARG A 621 -20.08 -0.90 -8.38
N LEU A 622 -19.33 -1.10 -9.46
CA LEU A 622 -17.91 -1.50 -9.43
C LEU A 622 -17.04 -0.45 -8.73
N GLU A 623 -17.27 0.84 -8.96
CA GLU A 623 -16.58 1.90 -8.24
C GLU A 623 -16.96 1.94 -6.75
N ASN A 624 -18.22 1.69 -6.41
CA ASN A 624 -18.62 1.57 -4.99
C ASN A 624 -17.93 0.38 -4.31
N LEU A 625 -17.73 -0.74 -5.01
CA LEU A 625 -17.02 -1.92 -4.49
C LEU A 625 -15.54 -1.63 -4.20
N ASP A 626 -14.82 -1.02 -5.15
CA ASP A 626 -13.42 -0.63 -4.96
C ASP A 626 -13.25 0.39 -3.81
N HIS A 627 -14.07 1.46 -3.80
CA HIS A 627 -14.06 2.45 -2.72
C HIS A 627 -14.39 1.84 -1.36
N LYS A 628 -15.37 0.92 -1.27
CA LYS A 628 -15.72 0.26 -0.01
C LYS A 628 -14.56 -0.62 0.50
N PHE A 629 -13.84 -1.31 -0.39
CA PHE A 629 -12.65 -2.08 0.01
C PHE A 629 -11.49 -1.18 0.45
N ARG A 630 -11.20 -0.08 -0.26
CA ARG A 630 -10.17 0.89 0.19
C ARG A 630 -10.50 1.48 1.56
N LEU A 631 -11.76 1.82 1.80
CA LEU A 631 -12.20 2.41 3.07
C LEU A 631 -12.24 1.36 4.20
N HIS A 632 -12.55 0.10 3.89
CA HIS A 632 -12.35 -1.03 4.80
C HIS A 632 -10.88 -1.19 5.20
N LEU A 633 -9.95 -1.22 4.23
CA LEU A 633 -8.51 -1.28 4.54
C LEU A 633 -8.05 -0.07 5.39
N ALA A 634 -8.53 1.14 5.08
CA ALA A 634 -8.17 2.35 5.83
C ALA A 634 -8.60 2.32 7.31
N LEU A 635 -9.65 1.57 7.66
CA LEU A 635 -10.09 1.38 9.05
C LEU A 635 -9.54 0.09 9.68
N ASN A 636 -9.36 -0.96 8.89
CA ASN A 636 -9.17 -2.32 9.38
C ASN A 636 -7.84 -2.98 9.02
N HIS A 637 -6.94 -2.39 8.24
CA HIS A 637 -5.67 -3.04 7.89
C HIS A 637 -4.86 -3.46 9.14
N ALA A 638 -4.86 -2.63 10.20
CA ALA A 638 -4.26 -2.99 11.48
C ALA A 638 -5.00 -4.13 12.22
N ASN A 639 -6.34 -4.12 12.18
CA ASN A 639 -7.20 -5.13 12.81
C ASN A 639 -7.08 -6.49 12.08
N GLU A 640 -7.12 -6.46 10.74
CA GLU A 640 -6.86 -7.61 9.88
C GLU A 640 -5.47 -8.19 10.16
N ALA A 641 -4.44 -7.35 10.34
CA ALA A 641 -3.08 -7.78 10.67
C ALA A 641 -2.92 -8.34 12.09
N GLY A 642 -3.88 -8.11 12.99
CA GLY A 642 -3.89 -8.62 14.37
C GLY A 642 -2.80 -8.04 15.28
N THR A 643 -2.90 -8.38 16.57
CA THR A 643 -1.89 -8.09 17.60
C THR A 643 -0.64 -8.96 17.45
N THR A 644 0.45 -8.60 18.14
CA THR A 644 1.71 -9.38 18.09
C THR A 644 1.52 -10.83 18.53
N GLU A 645 0.71 -11.07 19.57
CA GLU A 645 0.42 -12.41 20.10
C GLU A 645 -0.38 -13.26 19.10
N GLU A 646 -1.40 -12.67 18.46
CA GLU A 646 -2.19 -13.32 17.40
C GLU A 646 -1.34 -13.61 16.15
N ARG A 647 -0.37 -12.76 15.81
CA ARG A 647 0.58 -13.04 14.72
C ARG A 647 1.48 -14.24 15.05
N THR A 648 1.93 -14.36 16.29
CA THR A 648 2.74 -15.50 16.75
C THR A 648 1.93 -16.79 16.86
N SER A 649 0.62 -16.74 17.13
CA SER A 649 -0.23 -17.94 17.18
C SER A 649 -0.77 -18.39 15.80
N SER A 650 -0.90 -17.47 14.83
CA SER A 650 -1.46 -17.78 13.50
C SER A 650 -0.45 -17.78 12.33
N ASN A 651 0.84 -17.51 12.59
CA ASN A 651 1.97 -17.64 11.63
C ASN A 651 1.61 -17.25 10.18
N ARG A 652 1.05 -16.04 9.99
CA ARG A 652 0.40 -15.70 8.71
C ARG A 652 1.42 -15.51 7.59
N ASP A 653 1.55 -16.55 6.78
CA ASP A 653 2.64 -16.71 5.83
C ASP A 653 2.15 -17.38 4.54
N ILE A 654 2.46 -16.78 3.39
CA ILE A 654 2.13 -17.31 2.06
C ILE A 654 2.91 -18.58 1.72
N TYR A 655 4.02 -18.86 2.42
CA TYR A 655 4.71 -20.13 2.31
C TYR A 655 3.96 -21.28 3.02
N GLN A 656 3.10 -20.98 4.01
CA GLN A 656 2.32 -21.98 4.77
C GLN A 656 0.85 -22.06 4.33
N ALA A 657 0.29 -20.99 3.75
CA ALA A 657 -0.99 -21.06 3.07
C ALA A 657 -0.94 -22.05 1.90
N THR A 658 -1.97 -22.90 1.77
CA THR A 658 -2.11 -23.80 0.61
C THR A 658 -2.55 -23.00 -0.62
N LYS A 659 -1.79 -23.10 -1.72
CA LYS A 659 -2.09 -22.49 -3.01
C LYS A 659 -2.10 -23.54 -4.13
N VAL A 660 -2.96 -23.34 -5.11
CA VAL A 660 -3.05 -24.17 -6.32
C VAL A 660 -2.75 -23.29 -7.52
N ASP A 661 -1.82 -23.72 -8.38
CA ASP A 661 -1.76 -23.15 -9.72
C ASP A 661 -2.92 -23.68 -10.54
N THR A 662 -3.91 -22.82 -10.77
CA THR A 662 -5.14 -23.16 -11.48
C THR A 662 -4.99 -23.07 -13.01
N HIS A 663 -3.84 -22.59 -13.52
CA HIS A 663 -3.58 -22.49 -14.96
C HIS A 663 -2.09 -22.68 -15.31
N ILE A 664 -1.74 -23.91 -15.72
CA ILE A 664 -0.47 -24.28 -16.35
C ILE A 664 -0.73 -25.13 -17.60
N HIS A 665 0.06 -24.93 -18.66
CA HIS A 665 0.21 -25.86 -19.79
C HIS A 665 1.42 -26.79 -19.59
N MET A 666 1.20 -28.10 -19.41
CA MET A 666 2.29 -29.03 -19.05
C MET A 666 3.41 -29.11 -20.11
N ALA A 667 3.09 -28.82 -21.38
CA ALA A 667 4.07 -28.74 -22.47
C ALA A 667 5.13 -27.63 -22.29
N ALA A 668 4.93 -26.72 -21.33
CA ALA A 668 5.88 -25.72 -20.87
C ALA A 668 5.84 -25.56 -19.33
N GLY A 669 5.32 -26.55 -18.59
CA GLY A 669 5.16 -26.49 -17.13
C GLY A 669 6.46 -26.67 -16.34
N MET A 670 7.57 -26.95 -17.03
CA MET A 670 8.92 -26.97 -16.48
C MET A 670 9.63 -25.63 -16.68
N THR A 671 10.50 -25.23 -15.75
CA THR A 671 11.35 -24.05 -15.93
C THR A 671 12.34 -24.25 -17.10
N PRO A 672 12.82 -23.17 -17.75
CA PRO A 672 13.81 -23.29 -18.84
C PRO A 672 15.12 -23.97 -18.39
N LYS A 673 15.45 -23.91 -17.09
CA LYS A 673 16.59 -24.59 -16.49
C LYS A 673 16.38 -26.09 -16.29
N GLN A 674 15.15 -26.55 -16.03
CA GLN A 674 14.83 -27.98 -15.93
C GLN A 674 14.96 -28.67 -17.28
N ILE A 675 14.38 -28.11 -18.35
CA ILE A 675 14.52 -28.68 -19.69
C ILE A 675 15.99 -28.70 -20.16
N LEU A 676 16.78 -27.65 -19.87
CA LEU A 676 18.22 -27.66 -20.15
C LEU A 676 18.96 -28.81 -19.43
N ASN A 677 18.76 -28.95 -18.13
CA ASN A 677 19.40 -30.01 -17.34
C ASN A 677 18.97 -31.42 -17.80
N PHE A 678 17.73 -31.56 -18.28
CA PHE A 678 17.24 -32.81 -18.87
C PHE A 678 17.93 -33.11 -20.21
N VAL A 679 17.99 -32.14 -21.14
CA VAL A 679 18.65 -32.29 -22.44
C VAL A 679 20.13 -32.65 -22.27
N LEU A 680 20.84 -31.98 -21.37
CA LEU A 680 22.26 -32.27 -21.07
C LEU A 680 22.46 -33.68 -20.50
N ARG A 681 21.67 -34.08 -19.48
CA ARG A 681 21.69 -35.44 -18.92
C ARG A 681 21.44 -36.50 -20.00
N LYS A 682 20.43 -36.29 -20.87
CA LYS A 682 20.14 -37.20 -21.99
C LYS A 682 21.22 -37.23 -23.07
N TYR A 683 21.92 -36.12 -23.30
CA TYR A 683 23.06 -36.06 -24.21
C TYR A 683 24.25 -36.89 -23.70
N GLU A 684 24.48 -36.92 -22.38
CA GLU A 684 25.58 -37.68 -21.78
C GLU A 684 25.24 -39.16 -21.51
N GLU A 685 23.99 -39.49 -21.16
CA GLU A 685 23.60 -40.82 -20.65
C GLU A 685 22.78 -41.68 -21.64
N ASN A 686 22.11 -41.08 -22.64
CA ASN A 686 21.11 -41.76 -23.49
C ASN A 686 21.36 -41.61 -25.01
N ALA A 687 22.61 -41.44 -25.44
CA ALA A 687 22.94 -41.22 -26.86
C ALA A 687 22.46 -42.34 -27.82
N ASP A 688 22.36 -43.58 -27.34
CA ASP A 688 21.93 -44.75 -28.13
C ASP A 688 20.41 -44.98 -28.12
N ASP A 689 19.62 -44.27 -27.31
CA ASP A 689 18.16 -44.38 -27.30
C ASP A 689 17.58 -44.07 -28.69
N ILE A 690 16.66 -44.90 -29.19
CA ILE A 690 16.05 -44.71 -30.51
C ILE A 690 14.96 -43.63 -30.41
N ALA A 691 15.30 -42.42 -30.84
CA ALA A 691 14.43 -41.24 -30.73
C ALA A 691 13.30 -41.23 -31.77
N MET A 692 13.55 -41.67 -33.02
CA MET A 692 12.55 -41.67 -34.09
C MET A 692 12.91 -42.63 -35.24
N LYS A 693 11.88 -43.00 -36.02
CA LYS A 693 11.99 -43.69 -37.31
C LYS A 693 11.38 -42.82 -38.41
N LYS A 694 12.10 -42.58 -39.52
CA LYS A 694 11.64 -41.80 -40.69
C LYS A 694 11.80 -42.64 -41.96
N GLY A 695 10.69 -43.09 -42.53
CA GLY A 695 10.73 -44.19 -43.51
C GLY A 695 11.33 -45.43 -42.84
N ASP A 696 12.34 -46.06 -43.45
CA ASP A 696 13.12 -47.11 -42.80
C ASP A 696 14.38 -46.62 -42.06
N GLU A 697 14.69 -45.32 -42.10
CA GLU A 697 15.82 -44.78 -41.35
C GLU A 697 15.51 -44.70 -39.85
N ILE A 698 16.34 -45.37 -39.05
CA ILE A 698 16.35 -45.28 -37.59
C ILE A 698 17.31 -44.16 -37.17
N ILE A 699 16.87 -43.28 -36.28
CA ILE A 699 17.65 -42.14 -35.78
C ILE A 699 17.75 -42.24 -34.25
N THR A 700 18.98 -42.47 -33.77
CA THR A 700 19.31 -42.44 -32.34
C THR A 700 19.36 -41.01 -31.79
N LEU A 701 19.26 -40.87 -30.48
CA LEU A 701 19.27 -39.58 -29.80
C LEU A 701 20.55 -38.79 -30.06
N GLY A 702 21.71 -39.45 -30.01
CA GLY A 702 23.01 -38.84 -30.31
C GLY A 702 23.09 -38.28 -31.73
N LYS A 703 22.56 -39.02 -32.72
CA LYS A 703 22.47 -38.58 -34.12
C LYS A 703 21.51 -37.38 -34.28
N LEU A 704 20.38 -37.39 -33.57
CA LEU A 704 19.43 -36.27 -33.54
C LEU A 704 20.03 -35.03 -32.89
N PHE A 705 20.69 -35.16 -31.74
CA PHE A 705 21.32 -34.07 -31.00
C PHE A 705 22.51 -33.46 -31.77
N THR A 706 23.33 -34.29 -32.42
CA THR A 706 24.40 -33.83 -33.31
C THR A 706 23.82 -33.03 -34.49
N LYS A 707 22.73 -33.51 -35.10
CA LYS A 707 22.02 -32.80 -36.18
C LYS A 707 21.37 -31.49 -35.72
N ALA A 708 20.93 -31.42 -34.46
CA ALA A 708 20.35 -30.23 -33.84
C ALA A 708 21.40 -29.24 -33.28
N GLY A 709 22.71 -29.51 -33.42
CA GLY A 709 23.77 -28.65 -32.90
C GLY A 709 23.93 -28.65 -31.37
N ILE A 710 23.32 -29.63 -30.67
CA ILE A 710 23.39 -29.74 -29.22
C ILE A 710 24.80 -30.20 -28.81
N THR A 711 25.36 -29.57 -27.78
CA THR A 711 26.69 -29.89 -27.21
C THR A 711 26.65 -29.87 -25.68
N LYS A 712 27.71 -30.34 -25.02
CA LYS A 712 27.85 -30.27 -23.54
C LYS A 712 27.81 -28.85 -22.96
N ASN A 713 28.02 -27.82 -23.78
CA ASN A 713 28.03 -26.42 -23.36
C ASN A 713 26.71 -25.70 -23.68
N LEU A 714 25.61 -26.45 -23.90
CA LEU A 714 24.29 -25.89 -24.21
C LEU A 714 23.82 -24.90 -23.13
N THR A 715 23.24 -23.77 -23.54
CA THR A 715 22.68 -22.75 -22.65
C THR A 715 21.15 -22.65 -22.77
N VAL A 716 20.52 -21.96 -21.83
CA VAL A 716 19.07 -21.66 -21.89
C VAL A 716 18.73 -20.79 -23.10
N ASP A 717 19.58 -19.81 -23.39
CA ASP A 717 19.47 -18.91 -24.55
C ASP A 717 19.45 -19.69 -25.87
N GLN A 718 20.37 -20.65 -26.03
CA GLN A 718 20.45 -21.51 -27.22
C GLN A 718 19.21 -22.41 -27.42
N LEU A 719 18.52 -22.81 -26.34
CA LEU A 719 17.26 -23.56 -26.46
C LEU A 719 16.14 -22.73 -27.11
N ALA A 720 16.26 -21.40 -27.15
CA ALA A 720 15.30 -20.46 -27.73
C ALA A 720 13.88 -20.49 -27.13
N VAL A 721 13.68 -21.13 -25.97
CA VAL A 721 12.35 -21.36 -25.34
C VAL A 721 11.81 -20.19 -24.51
N GLN A 722 12.65 -19.23 -24.10
CA GLN A 722 12.20 -18.10 -23.27
C GLN A 722 11.50 -17.01 -24.08
N ALA A 723 10.60 -16.28 -23.43
CA ALA A 723 9.94 -15.11 -23.99
C ALA A 723 10.90 -13.91 -24.10
N ASP A 724 10.83 -13.19 -25.22
CA ASP A 724 11.52 -11.92 -25.43
C ASP A 724 10.57 -10.85 -25.99
N HIS A 725 11.11 -9.67 -26.31
CA HIS A 725 10.35 -8.53 -26.82
C HIS A 725 9.66 -8.75 -28.18
N THR A 726 9.94 -9.86 -28.88
CA THR A 726 9.38 -10.17 -30.22
C THR A 726 8.07 -10.95 -30.17
N LEU A 727 7.63 -11.41 -28.99
CA LEU A 727 6.36 -12.14 -28.80
C LEU A 727 5.15 -11.21 -28.64
N PHE A 728 5.34 -9.94 -28.29
CA PHE A 728 4.25 -9.01 -28.01
C PHE A 728 3.37 -8.84 -29.26
N GLU A 729 2.07 -9.13 -29.14
CA GLU A 729 1.09 -9.21 -30.23
C GLU A 729 1.42 -10.23 -31.35
N ARG A 730 2.38 -11.15 -31.13
CA ARG A 730 2.88 -12.12 -32.13
C ARG A 730 2.72 -13.57 -31.66
N PHE A 731 1.48 -14.06 -31.74
CA PHE A 731 1.10 -15.41 -31.33
C PHE A 731 1.75 -16.53 -32.19
N ASP A 732 2.24 -16.19 -33.38
CA ASP A 732 3.06 -17.06 -34.23
C ASP A 732 4.48 -17.25 -33.65
N ASN A 733 5.11 -16.18 -33.17
CA ASN A 733 6.39 -16.24 -32.46
C ASN A 733 6.27 -17.00 -31.14
N PHE A 734 5.17 -16.79 -30.38
CA PHE A 734 4.85 -17.55 -29.17
C PHE A 734 4.74 -19.07 -29.44
N ASN A 735 3.96 -19.48 -30.45
CA ASN A 735 3.81 -20.90 -30.82
C ASN A 735 5.12 -21.60 -31.18
N ASN A 736 6.12 -20.84 -31.66
CA ASN A 736 7.45 -21.34 -31.98
C ASN A 736 8.34 -21.56 -30.75
N ARG A 737 8.11 -20.88 -29.61
CA ARG A 737 8.89 -21.07 -28.37
C ARG A 737 8.67 -22.43 -27.70
N TYR A 738 7.57 -23.12 -28.02
CA TYR A 738 7.41 -24.53 -27.69
C TYR A 738 8.33 -25.47 -28.52
N ASN A 739 9.12 -24.99 -29.48
CA ASN A 739 10.08 -25.78 -30.25
C ASN A 739 11.51 -25.54 -29.71
N PRO A 740 12.09 -26.42 -28.85
CA PRO A 740 13.47 -26.25 -28.38
C PRO A 740 14.45 -26.29 -29.56
N MET A 741 15.45 -25.41 -29.56
CA MET A 741 16.37 -25.19 -30.71
C MET A 741 15.63 -24.87 -32.03
N GLU A 742 14.44 -24.25 -31.94
CA GLU A 742 13.47 -24.07 -33.04
C GLU A 742 13.03 -25.37 -33.74
N ASN A 743 13.30 -26.53 -33.14
CA ASN A 743 13.20 -27.83 -33.80
C ASN A 743 11.92 -28.61 -33.41
N GLY A 744 11.00 -28.73 -34.37
CA GLY A 744 9.76 -29.49 -34.20
C GLY A 744 9.95 -30.99 -33.92
N ASP A 745 11.05 -31.60 -34.38
CA ASP A 745 11.38 -33.00 -34.03
C ASP A 745 11.69 -33.13 -32.52
N LEU A 746 12.37 -32.13 -31.92
CA LEU A 746 12.66 -32.11 -30.47
C LEU A 746 11.40 -31.85 -29.64
N ARG A 747 10.52 -30.93 -30.06
CA ARG A 747 9.20 -30.74 -29.44
C ARG A 747 8.38 -32.03 -29.42
N SER A 748 8.34 -32.73 -30.57
CA SER A 748 7.62 -34.00 -30.69
C SER A 748 8.20 -35.06 -29.74
N LEU A 749 9.52 -35.14 -29.62
CA LEU A 749 10.20 -36.11 -28.75
C LEU A 749 10.04 -35.81 -27.24
N MET A 750 10.13 -34.54 -26.84
CA MET A 750 10.27 -34.14 -25.44
C MET A 750 8.99 -33.58 -24.79
N LEU A 751 8.06 -33.02 -25.58
CA LEU A 751 6.93 -32.22 -25.10
C LEU A 751 5.57 -32.73 -25.64
N LYS A 752 5.48 -34.04 -25.92
CA LYS A 752 4.25 -34.74 -26.36
C LYS A 752 4.08 -36.07 -25.64
N THR A 753 2.82 -36.46 -25.45
CA THR A 753 2.39 -37.75 -24.89
C THR A 753 2.41 -38.87 -25.94
N ASP A 754 1.99 -38.56 -27.17
CA ASP A 754 2.01 -39.46 -28.33
C ASP A 754 3.21 -39.13 -29.24
N ASN A 755 4.20 -40.02 -29.28
CA ASN A 755 5.38 -39.96 -30.16
C ASN A 755 6.01 -41.36 -30.32
N PHE A 756 7.11 -41.48 -31.07
CA PHE A 756 7.78 -42.78 -31.33
C PHE A 756 8.26 -43.51 -30.06
N MET A 757 8.58 -42.78 -28.98
CA MET A 757 8.96 -43.34 -27.68
C MET A 757 7.78 -43.39 -26.69
N ASN A 758 6.54 -43.36 -27.19
CA ASN A 758 5.30 -43.31 -26.40
C ASN A 758 5.36 -42.27 -25.27
N GLY A 759 5.87 -41.07 -25.56
CA GLY A 759 5.91 -39.94 -24.62
C GLY A 759 6.81 -40.11 -23.40
N ARG A 760 7.72 -41.11 -23.39
CA ARG A 760 8.60 -41.44 -22.26
C ARG A 760 9.36 -40.23 -21.72
N TYR A 761 10.07 -39.47 -22.57
CA TYR A 761 10.87 -38.32 -22.10
C TYR A 761 10.02 -37.16 -21.57
N PHE A 762 8.80 -36.97 -22.09
CA PHE A 762 7.89 -35.99 -21.52
C PHE A 762 7.43 -36.39 -20.11
N ALA A 763 7.15 -37.68 -19.89
CA ALA A 763 6.85 -38.22 -18.57
C ALA A 763 8.05 -38.13 -17.60
N GLU A 764 9.28 -38.41 -18.05
CA GLU A 764 10.49 -38.23 -17.23
C GLU A 764 10.70 -36.74 -16.84
N LEU A 765 10.44 -35.79 -17.76
CA LEU A 765 10.43 -34.34 -17.48
C LEU A 765 9.34 -33.94 -16.48
N ILE A 766 8.14 -34.50 -16.60
CA ILE A 766 7.03 -34.26 -15.66
C ILE A 766 7.37 -34.79 -14.28
N HIS A 767 8.06 -35.94 -14.16
CA HIS A 767 8.54 -36.46 -12.88
C HIS A 767 9.54 -35.53 -12.19
N ASP A 768 10.43 -34.84 -12.92
CA ASP A 768 11.32 -33.82 -12.34
C ASP A 768 10.53 -32.60 -11.79
N VAL A 769 9.42 -32.21 -12.44
CA VAL A 769 8.51 -31.14 -11.95
C VAL A 769 7.67 -31.61 -10.75
N PHE A 770 7.16 -32.83 -10.79
CA PHE A 770 6.46 -33.48 -9.68
C PHE A 770 7.34 -33.66 -8.44
N ALA A 771 8.63 -33.95 -8.63
CA ALA A 771 9.64 -34.00 -7.58
C ALA A 771 10.04 -32.61 -7.04
N GLN A 772 9.66 -31.53 -7.73
CA GLN A 772 9.76 -30.16 -7.23
C GLN A 772 8.50 -29.78 -6.44
N TYR A 773 7.29 -29.99 -6.98
CA TYR A 773 6.03 -29.74 -6.24
C TYR A 773 6.04 -30.46 -4.89
N SER A 774 6.53 -31.70 -4.84
CA SER A 774 6.62 -32.50 -3.61
C SER A 774 7.61 -31.98 -2.56
N ARG A 775 8.31 -30.86 -2.80
CA ARG A 775 9.18 -30.17 -1.83
C ARG A 775 8.45 -29.09 -1.04
N ASP A 776 7.48 -28.41 -1.65
CA ASP A 776 6.55 -27.52 -0.94
C ASP A 776 5.26 -28.29 -0.63
N GLN A 777 5.04 -28.56 0.67
CA GLN A 777 3.82 -29.21 1.16
C GLN A 777 2.54 -28.46 0.74
N TYR A 778 2.64 -27.15 0.46
CA TYR A 778 1.52 -26.22 0.28
C TYR A 778 1.31 -25.73 -1.15
N THR A 779 2.10 -26.20 -2.13
CA THR A 779 1.90 -25.90 -3.56
C THR A 779 1.31 -27.09 -4.31
N TYR A 780 0.25 -26.83 -5.08
CA TYR A 780 -0.51 -27.81 -5.88
C TYR A 780 -0.70 -27.26 -7.30
N ALA A 781 -1.08 -28.10 -8.27
CA ALA A 781 -1.26 -27.69 -9.67
C ALA A 781 -2.43 -28.40 -10.37
N GLU A 782 -3.04 -27.70 -11.34
CA GLU A 782 -3.97 -28.27 -12.33
C GLU A 782 -3.37 -28.16 -13.74
N ASN A 783 -2.44 -29.08 -14.07
CA ASN A 783 -1.68 -29.07 -15.33
C ASN A 783 -2.53 -29.51 -16.54
N ARG A 784 -2.35 -28.86 -17.70
CA ARG A 784 -3.06 -29.20 -18.95
C ARG A 784 -2.33 -30.18 -19.86
N VAL A 785 -3.08 -31.12 -20.42
CA VAL A 785 -2.67 -32.00 -21.53
C VAL A 785 -3.71 -31.97 -22.65
N SER A 786 -3.27 -32.08 -23.91
CA SER A 786 -4.16 -31.95 -25.08
C SER A 786 -4.92 -33.22 -25.42
N VAL A 787 -6.18 -33.03 -25.82
CA VAL A 787 -6.91 -33.92 -26.73
C VAL A 787 -7.32 -33.07 -27.94
N TYR A 788 -6.90 -33.48 -29.13
CA TYR A 788 -7.06 -32.74 -30.39
C TYR A 788 -8.34 -33.09 -31.16
N GLY A 789 -9.03 -34.18 -30.80
CA GLY A 789 -10.29 -34.60 -31.45
C GLY A 789 -10.09 -35.16 -32.86
N ILE A 790 -8.88 -35.63 -33.17
CA ILE A 790 -8.51 -36.12 -34.52
C ILE A 790 -9.05 -37.54 -34.74
N ASN A 791 -9.00 -38.38 -33.70
CA ASN A 791 -9.28 -39.81 -33.75
C ASN A 791 -9.85 -40.25 -32.41
N ILE A 792 -10.89 -41.07 -32.43
CA ILE A 792 -11.55 -41.63 -31.23
C ILE A 792 -10.56 -42.32 -30.27
N LYS A 793 -9.47 -42.93 -30.79
CA LYS A 793 -8.43 -43.62 -30.00
C LYS A 793 -7.40 -42.70 -29.33
N GLU A 794 -7.59 -41.38 -29.37
CA GLU A 794 -6.71 -40.42 -28.72
C GLU A 794 -6.75 -40.55 -27.18
N TRP A 795 -7.92 -40.87 -26.62
CA TRP A 795 -8.09 -41.13 -25.18
C TRP A 795 -7.40 -42.41 -24.70
N ASP A 796 -7.47 -43.50 -25.48
CA ASP A 796 -6.77 -44.75 -25.18
C ASP A 796 -5.27 -44.46 -24.97
N LYS A 797 -4.63 -43.87 -25.99
CA LYS A 797 -3.22 -43.48 -25.98
C LYS A 797 -2.84 -42.60 -24.79
N LEU A 798 -3.66 -41.58 -24.48
CA LEU A 798 -3.38 -40.66 -23.38
C LEU A 798 -3.48 -41.37 -22.02
N SER A 799 -4.45 -42.28 -21.86
CA SER A 799 -4.61 -43.09 -20.64
C SER A 799 -3.52 -44.15 -20.47
N ASP A 800 -3.06 -44.76 -21.57
CA ASP A 800 -1.97 -45.73 -21.57
C ASP A 800 -0.63 -45.05 -21.28
N TRP A 801 -0.39 -43.84 -21.81
CA TRP A 801 0.75 -42.99 -21.43
C TRP A 801 0.72 -42.64 -19.94
N PHE A 802 -0.43 -42.21 -19.44
CA PHE A 802 -0.63 -41.88 -18.02
C PHE A 802 -0.36 -43.08 -17.10
N ALA A 803 -0.87 -44.26 -17.45
CA ALA A 803 -0.73 -45.48 -16.67
C ALA A 803 0.69 -46.07 -16.75
N THR A 804 1.27 -46.18 -17.96
CA THR A 804 2.57 -46.81 -18.19
C THR A 804 3.70 -46.07 -17.48
N HIS A 805 3.67 -44.73 -17.49
CA HIS A 805 4.74 -43.91 -16.91
C HIS A 805 4.42 -43.40 -15.49
N GLY A 806 3.29 -43.80 -14.90
CA GLY A 806 2.93 -43.48 -13.51
C GLY A 806 2.65 -42.00 -13.25
N MET A 807 1.85 -41.35 -14.10
CA MET A 807 1.56 -39.90 -14.05
C MET A 807 0.60 -39.45 -12.93
N THR A 808 0.53 -40.21 -11.83
CA THR A 808 -0.27 -39.94 -10.63
C THR A 808 0.56 -39.21 -9.57
N ASN A 809 0.10 -38.04 -9.11
CA ASN A 809 0.70 -37.32 -7.99
C ASN A 809 -0.37 -36.68 -7.11
N LYS A 810 -0.19 -36.69 -5.78
CA LYS A 810 -1.08 -36.04 -4.81
C LYS A 810 -1.14 -34.50 -4.96
N HIS A 811 -0.09 -33.88 -5.50
CA HIS A 811 0.00 -32.44 -5.75
C HIS A 811 -0.62 -32.00 -7.09
N ASN A 812 -1.09 -32.93 -7.93
CA ASN A 812 -1.52 -32.63 -9.30
C ASN A 812 -2.89 -33.21 -9.67
N LYS A 813 -3.74 -32.38 -10.29
CA LYS A 813 -4.86 -32.82 -11.13
C LYS A 813 -4.59 -32.44 -12.59
N TRP A 814 -5.26 -33.11 -13.51
CA TRP A 814 -5.13 -32.88 -14.95
C TRP A 814 -6.34 -32.15 -15.51
N ILE A 815 -6.11 -31.15 -16.38
CA ILE A 815 -7.14 -30.51 -17.20
C ILE A 815 -6.93 -30.90 -18.66
N ILE A 816 -8.03 -31.19 -19.37
CA ILE A 816 -7.98 -31.61 -20.77
C ILE A 816 -8.20 -30.38 -21.65
N GLN A 817 -7.15 -29.89 -22.29
CA GLN A 817 -7.24 -28.76 -23.21
C GLN A 817 -7.64 -29.25 -24.61
N VAL A 818 -8.68 -28.63 -25.15
CA VAL A 818 -9.24 -28.87 -26.49
C VAL A 818 -8.88 -27.68 -27.38
N PRO A 819 -7.87 -27.77 -28.25
CA PRO A 819 -7.46 -26.64 -29.08
C PRO A 819 -8.42 -26.46 -30.27
N ARG A 820 -8.80 -25.21 -30.57
CA ARG A 820 -9.75 -24.85 -31.64
C ARG A 820 -9.19 -24.99 -33.07
N VAL A 821 -8.37 -26.01 -33.30
CA VAL A 821 -7.62 -26.24 -34.54
C VAL A 821 -8.37 -27.09 -35.58
N TYR A 822 -9.71 -27.23 -35.45
CA TYR A 822 -10.56 -27.97 -36.39
C TYR A 822 -10.24 -27.64 -37.86
N LYS A 823 -10.05 -26.35 -38.18
CA LYS A 823 -9.64 -25.86 -39.50
C LYS A 823 -8.42 -26.55 -40.09
N VAL A 824 -7.42 -26.88 -39.27
CA VAL A 824 -6.17 -27.54 -39.70
C VAL A 824 -6.46 -28.97 -40.16
N PHE A 825 -7.09 -29.77 -39.31
CA PHE A 825 -7.40 -31.18 -39.61
C PHE A 825 -8.48 -31.32 -40.69
N ARG A 826 -9.40 -30.35 -40.77
CA ARG A 826 -10.42 -30.29 -41.83
C ARG A 826 -9.79 -29.95 -43.18
N GLY A 827 -8.88 -28.97 -43.24
CA GLY A 827 -8.10 -28.66 -44.45
C GLY A 827 -7.20 -29.81 -44.91
N GLN A 828 -6.73 -30.65 -43.97
CA GLN A 828 -6.01 -31.89 -44.25
C GLN A 828 -6.92 -33.09 -44.61
N ASN A 829 -8.24 -32.92 -44.63
CA ASN A 829 -9.26 -33.97 -44.84
C ASN A 829 -9.22 -35.14 -43.84
N VAL A 830 -8.66 -34.94 -42.63
CA VAL A 830 -8.59 -35.97 -41.58
C VAL A 830 -9.93 -36.15 -40.87
N ILE A 831 -10.76 -35.10 -40.82
CA ILE A 831 -12.08 -35.09 -40.18
C ILE A 831 -13.17 -34.60 -41.15
N GLY A 832 -14.37 -35.19 -41.04
CA GLY A 832 -15.48 -34.97 -41.99
C GLY A 832 -16.34 -33.73 -41.70
N SER A 833 -16.56 -33.40 -40.43
CA SER A 833 -17.41 -32.30 -39.95
C SER A 833 -17.05 -31.95 -38.50
N PHE A 834 -17.60 -30.85 -37.98
CA PHE A 834 -17.45 -30.53 -36.55
C PHE A 834 -18.15 -31.56 -35.63
N GLY A 835 -19.22 -32.21 -36.12
CA GLY A 835 -19.86 -33.34 -35.44
C GLY A 835 -18.90 -34.52 -35.22
N GLN A 836 -18.07 -34.85 -36.20
CA GLN A 836 -17.04 -35.89 -36.07
C GLN A 836 -15.97 -35.52 -35.04
N TYR A 837 -15.56 -34.24 -35.02
CA TYR A 837 -14.59 -33.71 -34.06
C TYR A 837 -15.11 -33.82 -32.62
N LEU A 838 -16.37 -33.45 -32.38
CA LEU A 838 -17.03 -33.63 -31.08
C LEU A 838 -17.22 -35.11 -30.70
N GLN A 839 -17.58 -35.99 -31.65
CA GLN A 839 -17.66 -37.44 -31.43
C GLN A 839 -16.33 -38.00 -30.92
N ASN A 840 -15.22 -37.70 -31.61
CA ASN A 840 -13.89 -38.16 -31.23
C ASN A 840 -13.48 -37.73 -29.81
N ILE A 841 -14.01 -36.60 -29.31
CA ILE A 841 -13.72 -36.09 -27.96
C ILE A 841 -14.63 -36.73 -26.91
N PHE A 842 -15.93 -36.87 -27.17
CA PHE A 842 -16.92 -37.20 -26.13
C PHE A 842 -17.44 -38.63 -26.13
N GLU A 843 -17.38 -39.37 -27.24
CA GLU A 843 -17.89 -40.75 -27.29
C GLU A 843 -17.08 -41.70 -26.38
N PRO A 844 -15.73 -41.72 -26.37
CA PRO A 844 -14.95 -42.55 -25.46
C PRO A 844 -15.19 -42.26 -23.98
N LEU A 845 -15.56 -41.01 -23.66
CA LEU A 845 -15.89 -40.59 -22.30
C LEU A 845 -17.26 -41.12 -21.84
N TRP A 846 -18.19 -41.34 -22.77
CA TRP A 846 -19.45 -42.03 -22.50
C TRP A 846 -19.25 -43.55 -22.41
N GLU A 847 -18.46 -44.15 -23.31
CA GLU A 847 -18.08 -45.56 -23.29
C GLU A 847 -17.48 -45.96 -21.92
N VAL A 848 -16.41 -45.29 -21.48
CA VAL A 848 -15.77 -45.56 -20.16
C VAL A 848 -16.62 -45.18 -18.94
N SER A 849 -17.63 -44.32 -19.10
CA SER A 849 -18.56 -43.97 -18.01
C SER A 849 -19.71 -44.96 -17.90
N LEU A 850 -20.08 -45.63 -19.00
CA LEU A 850 -21.09 -46.68 -19.02
C LEU A 850 -20.48 -48.07 -18.75
N HIS A 851 -19.31 -48.37 -19.32
CA HIS A 851 -18.61 -49.67 -19.21
C HIS A 851 -17.14 -49.49 -18.74
N PRO A 852 -16.92 -49.04 -17.50
CA PRO A 852 -15.58 -48.83 -16.93
C PRO A 852 -14.71 -50.09 -16.89
N GLY A 853 -15.30 -51.28 -16.85
CA GLY A 853 -14.58 -52.57 -16.93
C GLY A 853 -13.98 -52.87 -18.30
N GLU A 854 -14.46 -52.23 -19.36
CA GLU A 854 -13.96 -52.41 -20.73
C GLU A 854 -12.81 -51.42 -21.05
N HIS A 855 -12.74 -50.28 -20.36
CA HIS A 855 -11.70 -49.25 -20.51
C HIS A 855 -11.04 -48.85 -19.16
N PRO A 856 -10.38 -49.78 -18.42
CA PRO A 856 -9.94 -49.54 -17.05
C PRO A 856 -8.81 -48.51 -16.90
N THR A 857 -7.88 -48.40 -17.88
CA THR A 857 -6.81 -47.39 -17.87
C THR A 857 -7.39 -45.97 -17.99
N LEU A 858 -8.31 -45.77 -18.94
CA LEU A 858 -9.03 -44.51 -19.12
C LEU A 858 -9.92 -44.18 -17.91
N HIS A 859 -10.62 -45.18 -17.34
CA HIS A 859 -11.43 -44.96 -16.13
C HIS A 859 -10.58 -44.46 -14.96
N ASN A 860 -9.39 -45.05 -14.77
CA ASN A 860 -8.43 -44.60 -13.76
C ASN A 860 -7.90 -43.19 -14.05
N PHE A 861 -7.50 -42.89 -15.28
CA PHE A 861 -7.04 -41.54 -15.66
C PHE A 861 -8.10 -40.46 -15.36
N LEU A 862 -9.37 -40.73 -15.65
CA LEU A 862 -10.47 -39.81 -15.37
C LEU A 862 -10.74 -39.55 -13.88
N LYS A 863 -10.17 -40.32 -12.94
CA LYS A 863 -10.17 -39.98 -11.50
C LYS A 863 -9.16 -38.87 -11.16
N HIS A 864 -8.18 -38.64 -12.04
CA HIS A 864 -7.17 -37.58 -11.92
C HIS A 864 -7.46 -36.36 -12.81
N VAL A 865 -8.38 -36.47 -13.78
CA VAL A 865 -8.90 -35.33 -14.55
C VAL A 865 -9.92 -34.53 -13.72
N SER A 866 -9.80 -33.21 -13.72
CA SER A 866 -10.68 -32.28 -12.98
C SER A 866 -11.52 -31.35 -13.87
N GLY A 867 -11.18 -31.20 -15.15
CA GLY A 867 -11.89 -30.28 -16.05
C GLY A 867 -11.42 -30.29 -17.50
N PHE A 868 -12.08 -29.47 -18.31
CA PHE A 868 -11.79 -29.20 -19.70
C PHE A 868 -11.52 -27.72 -19.94
N ASP A 869 -10.63 -27.43 -20.88
CA ASP A 869 -10.25 -26.08 -21.32
C ASP A 869 -10.41 -25.99 -22.85
N SER A 870 -10.64 -24.79 -23.38
CA SER A 870 -10.79 -24.51 -24.81
C SER A 870 -9.75 -23.45 -25.19
N VAL A 871 -8.75 -23.84 -26.00
CA VAL A 871 -7.52 -23.06 -26.23
C VAL A 871 -7.31 -22.72 -27.72
N ASP A 872 -6.14 -22.20 -28.07
CA ASP A 872 -5.75 -21.60 -29.38
C ASP A 872 -6.14 -20.12 -29.55
N ASN A 873 -5.45 -19.41 -30.44
CA ASN A 873 -5.38 -17.95 -30.58
C ASN A 873 -6.73 -17.23 -30.50
N GLU A 874 -6.97 -16.51 -29.40
CA GLU A 874 -8.23 -15.79 -29.17
C GLU A 874 -8.38 -14.57 -30.08
N ALA A 875 -7.27 -13.97 -30.56
CA ALA A 875 -7.29 -12.86 -31.53
C ALA A 875 -7.72 -13.24 -32.96
N THR A 876 -8.06 -14.51 -33.21
CA THR A 876 -8.62 -14.97 -34.49
C THR A 876 -10.05 -14.46 -34.66
N LEU A 877 -10.37 -13.86 -35.82
CA LEU A 877 -11.74 -13.40 -36.10
C LEU A 877 -12.71 -14.57 -36.25
N ASP A 878 -13.73 -14.60 -35.40
CA ASP A 878 -14.83 -15.56 -35.41
C ASP A 878 -15.78 -15.33 -36.60
N LEU A 879 -16.41 -16.42 -37.08
CA LEU A 879 -17.55 -16.34 -38.00
C LEU A 879 -18.85 -15.98 -37.25
N PRO A 880 -19.86 -15.37 -37.92
CA PRO A 880 -21.16 -15.12 -37.31
C PRO A 880 -21.79 -16.39 -36.72
N PHE A 881 -22.34 -16.28 -35.51
CA PHE A 881 -23.00 -17.41 -34.85
C PHE A 881 -24.23 -17.86 -35.65
N ASN A 882 -24.30 -19.14 -35.97
CA ASN A 882 -25.37 -19.75 -36.76
C ASN A 882 -25.77 -21.10 -36.12
N PRO A 883 -27.02 -21.29 -35.64
CA PRO A 883 -27.43 -22.50 -34.93
C PRO A 883 -27.68 -23.71 -35.84
N ILE A 884 -26.76 -24.02 -36.75
CA ILE A 884 -26.79 -25.27 -37.53
C ILE A 884 -26.24 -26.45 -36.71
N SER A 885 -26.67 -27.68 -37.03
CA SER A 885 -26.12 -28.91 -36.46
C SER A 885 -24.61 -29.06 -36.71
N PRO A 886 -23.81 -29.54 -35.74
CA PRO A 886 -22.38 -29.83 -35.94
C PRO A 886 -22.10 -30.78 -37.11
N TRP A 887 -23.03 -31.67 -37.44
CA TRP A 887 -22.90 -32.59 -38.58
C TRP A 887 -23.03 -31.87 -39.93
N ALA A 888 -23.79 -30.76 -39.99
CA ALA A 888 -23.88 -29.89 -41.15
C ALA A 888 -22.68 -28.92 -41.26
N TRP A 889 -21.94 -28.68 -40.18
CA TRP A 889 -20.71 -27.87 -40.21
C TRP A 889 -19.56 -28.64 -40.88
N THR A 890 -19.54 -28.61 -42.21
CA THR A 890 -18.54 -29.25 -43.07
C THR A 890 -17.53 -28.27 -43.68
N SER A 891 -17.69 -26.96 -43.41
CA SER A 891 -16.76 -25.90 -43.80
C SER A 891 -15.34 -26.18 -43.30
N ILE A 892 -14.32 -25.68 -44.02
CA ILE A 892 -12.93 -25.66 -43.54
C ILE A 892 -12.74 -24.62 -42.44
N GLU A 893 -13.51 -23.54 -42.45
CA GLU A 893 -13.41 -22.51 -41.41
C GLU A 893 -13.97 -22.99 -40.06
N ASN A 894 -13.33 -22.53 -38.99
CA ASN A 894 -13.72 -22.84 -37.62
C ASN A 894 -15.15 -22.32 -37.31
N PRO A 895 -15.97 -23.08 -36.56
CA PRO A 895 -17.13 -22.49 -35.92
C PRO A 895 -16.67 -21.48 -34.84
N PRO A 896 -17.51 -20.47 -34.53
CA PRO A 896 -17.14 -19.44 -33.57
C PRO A 896 -16.88 -20.01 -32.17
N TYR A 897 -16.06 -19.30 -31.39
CA TYR A 897 -15.69 -19.64 -30.02
C TYR A 897 -16.90 -19.96 -29.13
N ASN A 898 -17.97 -19.15 -29.21
CA ASN A 898 -19.19 -19.38 -28.43
C ASN A 898 -19.94 -20.67 -28.85
N TYR A 899 -19.74 -21.17 -30.07
CA TYR A 899 -20.30 -22.45 -30.55
C TYR A 899 -19.48 -23.63 -30.01
N TYR A 900 -18.14 -23.53 -29.99
CA TYR A 900 -17.28 -24.46 -29.23
C TYR A 900 -17.72 -24.54 -27.77
N LEU A 901 -17.88 -23.40 -27.08
CA LEU A 901 -18.27 -23.38 -25.67
C LEU A 901 -19.60 -24.08 -25.40
N TYR A 902 -20.64 -23.86 -26.22
CA TYR A 902 -21.91 -24.53 -26.04
C TYR A 902 -21.80 -26.05 -26.19
N PHE A 903 -21.09 -26.56 -27.21
CA PHE A 903 -20.99 -28.01 -27.44
C PHE A 903 -20.05 -28.72 -26.45
N LEU A 904 -19.02 -28.05 -25.96
CA LEU A 904 -18.23 -28.51 -24.81
C LEU A 904 -19.12 -28.57 -23.56
N TYR A 905 -19.81 -27.46 -23.23
CA TYR A 905 -20.72 -27.36 -22.08
C TYR A 905 -21.79 -28.45 -22.08
N ALA A 906 -22.52 -28.63 -23.19
CA ALA A 906 -23.66 -29.54 -23.24
C ALA A 906 -23.23 -30.98 -23.01
N ASN A 907 -22.12 -31.41 -23.64
CA ASN A 907 -21.55 -32.74 -23.44
C ASN A 907 -20.95 -32.94 -22.05
N ILE A 908 -20.17 -31.98 -21.54
CA ILE A 908 -19.60 -32.06 -20.18
C ILE A 908 -20.73 -32.13 -19.15
N ARG A 909 -21.81 -31.35 -19.34
CA ARG A 909 -22.97 -31.34 -18.44
C ARG A 909 -23.73 -32.65 -18.45
N THR A 910 -24.13 -33.19 -19.60
CA THR A 910 -24.86 -34.48 -19.64
C THR A 910 -24.02 -35.63 -19.12
N LEU A 911 -22.71 -35.61 -19.44
CA LEU A 911 -21.75 -36.58 -18.92
C LEU A 911 -21.57 -36.45 -17.40
N ASN A 912 -21.53 -35.23 -16.85
CA ASN A 912 -21.48 -35.00 -15.41
C ASN A 912 -22.77 -35.42 -14.70
N GLU A 913 -23.95 -35.10 -15.25
CA GLU A 913 -25.24 -35.54 -14.72
C GLU A 913 -25.28 -37.08 -14.59
N PHE A 914 -24.81 -37.82 -15.60
CA PHE A 914 -24.68 -39.27 -15.55
C PHE A 914 -23.57 -39.77 -14.60
N ARG A 915 -22.34 -39.24 -14.72
CA ARG A 915 -21.21 -39.66 -13.88
C ARG A 915 -21.45 -39.41 -12.38
N ALA A 916 -22.09 -38.29 -12.01
CA ALA A 916 -22.45 -38.01 -10.62
C ALA A 916 -23.53 -38.98 -10.12
N SER A 917 -24.48 -39.39 -10.96
CA SER A 917 -25.46 -40.45 -10.61
C SER A 917 -24.82 -41.82 -10.40
N ARG A 918 -23.72 -42.13 -11.10
CA ARG A 918 -22.87 -43.30 -10.80
C ARG A 918 -21.89 -43.06 -9.65
N GLY A 919 -21.78 -41.84 -9.12
CA GLY A 919 -20.83 -41.45 -8.06
C GLY A 919 -19.36 -41.41 -8.50
N PHE A 920 -19.09 -41.16 -9.78
CA PHE A 920 -17.75 -40.97 -10.34
C PHE A 920 -17.31 -39.49 -10.29
N SER A 921 -16.03 -39.22 -10.59
CA SER A 921 -15.49 -37.85 -10.77
C SER A 921 -16.21 -37.07 -11.88
N THR A 922 -16.37 -35.76 -11.68
CA THR A 922 -17.03 -34.83 -12.62
C THR A 922 -16.08 -33.71 -13.03
N PHE A 923 -16.30 -33.13 -14.21
CA PHE A 923 -15.36 -32.22 -14.85
C PHE A 923 -15.90 -30.79 -14.93
N ALA A 924 -15.11 -29.80 -14.52
CA ALA A 924 -15.45 -28.38 -14.70
C ALA A 924 -15.10 -27.90 -16.12
N LEU A 925 -15.92 -27.03 -16.72
CA LEU A 925 -15.56 -26.29 -17.94
C LEU A 925 -14.86 -24.99 -17.55
N ARG A 926 -13.59 -24.86 -17.95
CA ARG A 926 -12.68 -23.77 -17.59
C ARG A 926 -11.86 -23.29 -18.80
N PRO A 927 -12.47 -22.57 -19.76
CA PRO A 927 -11.80 -22.21 -21.00
C PRO A 927 -10.90 -20.97 -20.86
N HIS A 928 -9.92 -20.83 -21.74
CA HIS A 928 -9.26 -19.54 -22.01
C HIS A 928 -10.25 -18.58 -22.63
N CYS A 929 -10.48 -17.44 -21.97
CA CYS A 929 -11.49 -16.48 -22.40
C CYS A 929 -11.13 -15.05 -21.97
N GLY A 930 -11.23 -14.11 -22.90
CA GLY A 930 -10.94 -12.70 -22.67
C GLY A 930 -9.49 -12.43 -22.29
N GLU A 931 -8.53 -13.25 -22.71
CA GLU A 931 -7.11 -12.85 -22.70
C GLU A 931 -6.86 -11.81 -23.80
N SER A 932 -7.35 -12.11 -25.00
CA SER A 932 -7.31 -11.25 -26.17
C SER A 932 -8.59 -11.43 -26.99
N GLY A 933 -8.59 -11.11 -28.28
CA GLY A 933 -9.75 -11.32 -29.16
C GLY A 933 -10.99 -10.52 -28.80
N SER A 934 -12.15 -11.11 -29.07
CA SER A 934 -13.45 -10.46 -28.96
C SER A 934 -14.00 -10.47 -27.53
N ASP A 935 -14.47 -9.30 -27.06
CA ASP A 935 -15.28 -9.22 -25.83
C ASP A 935 -16.52 -10.14 -25.90
N GLU A 936 -16.97 -10.56 -27.09
CA GLU A 936 -18.12 -11.46 -27.23
C GLU A 936 -17.92 -12.88 -26.66
N HIS A 937 -16.68 -13.33 -26.49
CA HIS A 937 -16.36 -14.62 -25.89
C HIS A 937 -16.80 -14.69 -24.42
N LEU A 938 -16.67 -13.57 -23.70
CA LEU A 938 -17.03 -13.45 -22.29
C LEU A 938 -18.53 -13.65 -22.04
N TYR A 939 -19.40 -13.36 -23.01
CA TYR A 939 -20.83 -13.63 -22.90
C TYR A 939 -21.13 -15.14 -22.91
N GLY A 940 -20.52 -15.90 -23.83
CA GLY A 940 -20.68 -17.36 -23.87
C GLY A 940 -20.07 -18.05 -22.66
N ALA A 941 -18.89 -17.61 -22.22
CA ALA A 941 -18.25 -18.13 -21.01
C ALA A 941 -19.06 -17.80 -19.74
N PHE A 942 -19.65 -16.61 -19.63
CA PHE A 942 -20.55 -16.26 -18.52
C PHE A 942 -21.80 -17.15 -18.45
N ILE A 943 -22.30 -17.66 -19.59
CA ILE A 943 -23.43 -18.60 -19.59
C ILE A 943 -22.95 -20.01 -19.22
N CYS A 944 -21.92 -20.50 -19.91
CA CYS A 944 -21.56 -21.93 -19.94
C CYS A 944 -20.47 -22.37 -18.94
N ALA A 945 -19.52 -21.52 -18.58
CA ALA A 945 -18.30 -21.94 -17.85
C ALA A 945 -18.44 -21.88 -16.31
N ASN A 946 -17.59 -22.64 -15.62
CA ASN A 946 -17.49 -22.65 -14.16
C ASN A 946 -16.47 -21.60 -13.65
N SER A 947 -15.32 -21.50 -14.31
CA SER A 947 -14.33 -20.42 -14.20
C SER A 947 -13.73 -20.15 -15.59
N ILE A 948 -12.86 -19.16 -15.75
CA ILE A 948 -12.10 -18.93 -16.99
C ILE A 948 -10.61 -18.68 -16.69
N CYS A 949 -9.76 -18.99 -17.67
CA CYS A 949 -8.37 -18.51 -17.69
C CYS A 949 -8.33 -17.08 -18.27
N HIS A 950 -7.49 -16.25 -17.68
CA HIS A 950 -7.27 -14.81 -17.92
C HIS A 950 -8.43 -13.87 -17.59
N GLY A 951 -9.43 -13.71 -18.46
CA GLY A 951 -10.53 -12.74 -18.26
C GLY A 951 -10.12 -11.24 -18.30
N ILE A 952 -8.94 -10.91 -18.79
CA ILE A 952 -8.37 -9.55 -18.86
C ILE A 952 -9.32 -8.53 -19.52
N ASN A 953 -9.99 -8.92 -20.61
CA ASN A 953 -10.94 -8.09 -21.36
C ASN A 953 -12.22 -7.74 -20.58
N LEU A 954 -12.49 -8.33 -19.40
CA LEU A 954 -13.51 -7.83 -18.46
C LEU A 954 -13.24 -6.38 -18.00
N ARG A 955 -12.04 -5.85 -18.22
CA ARG A 955 -11.76 -4.42 -18.01
C ARG A 955 -12.45 -3.49 -19.04
N ASN A 956 -12.86 -4.02 -20.19
CA ASN A 956 -13.49 -3.26 -21.29
C ASN A 956 -15.02 -3.17 -21.11
N ASP A 957 -15.65 -4.21 -20.56
CA ASP A 957 -17.10 -4.30 -20.36
C ASP A 957 -17.48 -4.33 -18.87
N ASN A 958 -17.82 -3.15 -18.33
CA ASN A 958 -18.25 -2.99 -16.94
C ASN A 958 -19.49 -3.84 -16.57
N PRO A 959 -20.56 -3.94 -17.39
CA PRO A 959 -21.65 -4.90 -17.16
C PRO A 959 -21.16 -6.34 -16.95
N MET A 960 -20.28 -6.84 -17.82
CA MET A 960 -19.75 -8.20 -17.68
C MET A 960 -18.89 -8.37 -16.45
N GLN A 961 -18.01 -7.41 -16.13
CA GLN A 961 -17.23 -7.45 -14.89
C GLN A 961 -18.13 -7.50 -13.64
N TYR A 962 -19.24 -6.74 -13.63
CA TYR A 962 -20.21 -6.75 -12.55
C TYR A 962 -21.03 -8.05 -12.50
N LEU A 963 -21.36 -8.65 -13.65
CA LEU A 963 -22.00 -9.96 -13.72
C LEU A 963 -21.07 -11.09 -13.23
N TYR A 964 -19.79 -11.07 -13.60
CA TYR A 964 -18.76 -11.98 -13.07
C TYR A 964 -18.58 -11.82 -11.54
N TYR A 965 -18.66 -10.58 -11.03
CA TYR A 965 -18.71 -10.32 -9.58
C TYR A 965 -19.96 -10.94 -8.93
N LEU A 966 -21.16 -10.68 -9.45
CA LEU A 966 -22.42 -11.20 -8.88
C LEU A 966 -22.51 -12.73 -8.92
N ALA A 967 -22.00 -13.35 -9.98
CA ALA A 967 -21.94 -14.80 -10.16
C ALA A 967 -20.71 -15.46 -9.49
N GLN A 968 -19.76 -14.67 -8.96
CA GLN A 968 -18.51 -15.12 -8.33
C GLN A 968 -17.71 -16.13 -9.17
N ILE A 969 -17.72 -15.97 -10.49
CA ILE A 969 -17.02 -16.84 -11.45
C ILE A 969 -15.51 -16.70 -11.23
N GLY A 970 -14.80 -17.83 -11.16
CA GLY A 970 -13.35 -17.86 -10.99
C GLY A 970 -12.61 -17.25 -12.18
N LEU A 971 -11.58 -16.45 -11.91
CA LEU A 971 -10.65 -15.89 -12.88
C LEU A 971 -9.23 -16.34 -12.55
N HIS A 972 -8.64 -17.20 -13.38
CA HIS A 972 -7.26 -17.66 -13.22
C HIS A 972 -6.36 -16.70 -13.99
N VAL A 973 -5.65 -15.80 -13.32
CA VAL A 973 -4.91 -14.72 -14.00
C VAL A 973 -3.41 -14.99 -13.96
N SER A 974 -2.73 -14.79 -15.09
CA SER A 974 -1.29 -15.07 -15.26
C SER A 974 -0.51 -13.81 -15.69
N PRO A 975 -0.26 -12.86 -14.77
CA PRO A 975 0.26 -11.53 -15.07
C PRO A 975 1.58 -11.44 -15.85
N LEU A 976 2.53 -12.35 -15.63
CA LEU A 976 3.83 -12.37 -16.32
C LEU A 976 3.68 -12.82 -17.78
N SER A 977 2.86 -13.84 -18.04
CA SER A 977 2.47 -14.25 -19.40
C SER A 977 1.80 -13.10 -20.14
N ASN A 978 0.75 -12.53 -19.54
CA ASN A 978 0.03 -11.40 -20.14
C ASN A 978 0.98 -10.20 -20.39
N ASN A 979 1.94 -9.93 -19.52
CA ASN A 979 2.96 -8.88 -19.70
C ASN A 979 3.92 -9.12 -20.88
N ALA A 980 4.20 -10.38 -21.22
CA ALA A 980 5.02 -10.75 -22.37
C ALA A 980 4.22 -10.70 -23.70
N LEU A 981 2.95 -11.13 -23.67
CA LEU A 981 2.17 -11.33 -24.89
C LEU A 981 1.28 -10.14 -25.29
N PHE A 982 0.56 -9.51 -24.35
CA PHE A 982 -0.59 -8.63 -24.68
C PHE A 982 -0.72 -7.34 -23.87
N LEU A 983 -0.37 -7.35 -22.58
CA LEU A 983 -0.70 -6.27 -21.64
C LEU A 983 0.35 -6.11 -20.54
N ARG A 984 1.15 -5.03 -20.62
CA ARG A 984 2.20 -4.67 -19.65
C ARG A 984 1.73 -4.77 -18.20
N PHE A 985 2.57 -5.33 -17.32
CA PHE A 985 2.23 -5.73 -15.95
C PHE A 985 1.51 -4.65 -15.11
N LEU A 986 1.97 -3.39 -15.19
CA LEU A 986 1.36 -2.26 -14.46
C LEU A 986 -0.06 -1.89 -14.94
N ASN A 987 -0.44 -2.33 -16.15
CA ASN A 987 -1.76 -2.09 -16.75
C ASN A 987 -2.69 -3.32 -16.65
N ASN A 988 -2.23 -4.42 -16.04
CA ASN A 988 -3.04 -5.63 -15.82
C ASN A 988 -4.16 -5.32 -14.81
N PRO A 989 -5.43 -5.68 -15.08
CA PRO A 989 -6.58 -5.32 -14.25
C PRO A 989 -6.73 -6.14 -12.96
N PHE A 990 -5.88 -7.13 -12.69
CA PHE A 990 -5.93 -7.96 -11.48
C PHE A 990 -6.11 -7.16 -10.17
N PRO A 991 -5.41 -6.03 -9.93
CA PRO A 991 -5.60 -5.26 -8.70
C PRO A 991 -7.00 -4.66 -8.57
N ASP A 992 -7.62 -4.23 -9.67
CA ASP A 992 -8.99 -3.72 -9.66
C ASP A 992 -9.99 -4.86 -9.46
N PHE A 993 -9.80 -5.99 -10.15
CA PHE A 993 -10.65 -7.19 -9.96
C PHE A 993 -10.60 -7.67 -8.50
N PHE A 994 -9.40 -7.74 -7.91
CA PHE A 994 -9.21 -8.12 -6.51
C PHE A 994 -9.84 -7.13 -5.52
N ARG A 995 -9.62 -5.80 -5.70
CA ARG A 995 -10.24 -4.79 -4.82
C ARG A 995 -11.76 -4.82 -4.91
N ARG A 996 -12.32 -4.87 -6.12
CA ARG A 996 -13.77 -4.98 -6.38
C ARG A 996 -14.38 -6.29 -5.88
N GLY A 997 -13.56 -7.33 -5.64
CA GLY A 997 -13.98 -8.60 -5.02
C GLY A 997 -14.50 -9.63 -6.01
N LEU A 998 -13.98 -9.63 -7.24
CA LEU A 998 -14.11 -10.74 -8.16
C LEU A 998 -13.29 -11.94 -7.63
N ASN A 999 -13.70 -13.15 -7.99
CA ASN A 999 -13.10 -14.40 -7.52
C ASN A 999 -11.81 -14.70 -8.29
N VAL A 1000 -10.73 -13.98 -7.97
CA VAL A 1000 -9.43 -14.10 -8.68
C VAL A 1000 -8.46 -15.06 -7.99
N SER A 1001 -7.67 -15.79 -8.79
CA SER A 1001 -6.45 -16.50 -8.40
C SER A 1001 -5.28 -16.03 -9.28
N LEU A 1002 -4.04 -16.34 -8.86
CA LEU A 1002 -2.83 -16.19 -9.66
C LEU A 1002 -2.34 -17.56 -10.15
N SER A 1003 -1.79 -17.59 -11.37
CA SER A 1003 -1.35 -18.79 -12.10
C SER A 1003 -0.16 -18.49 -13.02
N THR A 1004 0.54 -19.52 -13.52
CA THR A 1004 1.86 -19.34 -14.18
C THR A 1004 1.90 -19.60 -15.69
N ASP A 1005 0.84 -20.18 -16.26
CA ASP A 1005 0.63 -20.35 -17.71
C ASP A 1005 1.69 -21.25 -18.40
N ASP A 1006 2.76 -20.66 -18.94
CA ASP A 1006 3.94 -21.35 -19.45
C ASP A 1006 5.22 -20.99 -18.63
N PRO A 1007 5.49 -21.67 -17.50
CA PRO A 1007 6.74 -21.58 -16.73
C PRO A 1007 8.03 -21.59 -17.56
N MET A 1008 8.09 -22.38 -18.64
CA MET A 1008 9.26 -22.48 -19.51
C MET A 1008 9.60 -21.16 -20.21
N MET A 1009 8.58 -20.34 -20.51
CA MET A 1009 8.72 -19.12 -21.29
C MET A 1009 8.87 -17.88 -20.42
N PHE A 1010 8.09 -17.77 -19.35
CA PHE A 1010 7.89 -16.50 -18.63
C PHE A 1010 8.61 -16.40 -17.28
N HIS A 1011 9.07 -17.52 -16.69
CA HIS A 1011 9.58 -17.57 -15.32
C HIS A 1011 11.10 -17.83 -15.25
N GLN A 1012 11.76 -17.31 -14.21
CA GLN A 1012 13.22 -17.38 -14.05
C GLN A 1012 13.66 -18.10 -12.75
N THR A 1013 12.79 -18.18 -11.74
CA THR A 1013 13.08 -18.87 -10.48
C THR A 1013 12.92 -20.40 -10.61
N GLN A 1014 13.17 -21.11 -9.51
CA GLN A 1014 12.78 -22.52 -9.41
C GLN A 1014 11.31 -22.71 -9.00
N GLU A 1015 10.58 -21.66 -8.60
CA GLU A 1015 9.24 -21.77 -8.02
C GLU A 1015 8.27 -20.79 -8.71
N PRO A 1016 7.84 -21.07 -9.95
CA PRO A 1016 7.07 -20.15 -10.80
C PRO A 1016 5.87 -19.48 -10.08
N LEU A 1017 5.07 -20.24 -9.33
CA LEU A 1017 3.90 -19.71 -8.65
C LEU A 1017 4.29 -18.73 -7.51
N ILE A 1018 5.40 -18.98 -6.83
CA ILE A 1018 5.94 -18.08 -5.80
C ILE A 1018 6.51 -16.80 -6.43
N GLU A 1019 7.08 -16.88 -7.64
CA GLU A 1019 7.55 -15.74 -8.43
C GLU A 1019 6.39 -14.81 -8.83
N GLU A 1020 5.27 -15.34 -9.35
CA GLU A 1020 4.05 -14.56 -9.59
C GLU A 1020 3.52 -13.87 -8.33
N TYR A 1021 3.26 -14.62 -7.25
CA TYR A 1021 2.77 -14.04 -5.99
C TYR A 1021 3.74 -13.00 -5.42
N SER A 1022 5.05 -13.20 -5.55
CA SER A 1022 6.07 -12.25 -5.07
C SER A 1022 6.12 -10.96 -5.89
N ILE A 1023 6.04 -11.05 -7.22
CA ILE A 1023 6.06 -9.87 -8.10
C ILE A 1023 4.74 -9.11 -7.96
N ALA A 1024 3.59 -9.80 -7.97
CA ALA A 1024 2.28 -9.20 -7.69
C ALA A 1024 2.27 -8.45 -6.33
N ALA A 1025 2.80 -9.05 -5.27
CA ALA A 1025 2.89 -8.41 -3.96
C ALA A 1025 3.73 -7.13 -3.96
N ARG A 1026 4.90 -7.15 -4.60
CA ARG A 1026 5.84 -6.01 -4.61
C ARG A 1026 5.42 -4.90 -5.56
N VAL A 1027 4.82 -5.22 -6.70
CA VAL A 1027 4.43 -4.24 -7.72
C VAL A 1027 3.08 -3.59 -7.42
N TRP A 1028 2.12 -4.33 -6.86
CA TRP A 1028 0.78 -3.82 -6.55
C TRP A 1028 0.54 -3.51 -5.07
N GLY A 1029 1.52 -3.79 -4.20
CA GLY A 1029 1.45 -3.49 -2.76
C GLY A 1029 0.51 -4.40 -1.97
N LEU A 1030 0.33 -5.65 -2.41
CA LEU A 1030 -0.54 -6.61 -1.72
C LEU A 1030 0.07 -7.02 -0.38
N SER A 1031 -0.75 -7.03 0.67
CA SER A 1031 -0.38 -7.52 2.00
C SER A 1031 -0.47 -9.04 2.09
N LEU A 1032 0.13 -9.63 3.12
CA LEU A 1032 0.04 -11.08 3.37
C LEU A 1032 -1.42 -11.58 3.48
N ASN A 1033 -2.32 -10.76 4.02
CA ASN A 1033 -3.76 -11.07 4.11
C ASN A 1033 -4.42 -11.11 2.72
N ASP A 1034 -3.95 -10.28 1.77
CA ASP A 1034 -4.41 -10.31 0.38
C ASP A 1034 -3.90 -11.54 -0.36
N LEU A 1035 -2.62 -11.89 -0.19
CA LEU A 1035 -2.03 -13.09 -0.78
C LEU A 1035 -2.69 -14.37 -0.26
N CYS A 1036 -3.04 -14.43 1.03
CA CYS A 1036 -3.79 -15.54 1.63
C CYS A 1036 -5.24 -15.60 1.11
N GLU A 1037 -5.87 -14.47 0.78
CA GLU A 1037 -7.18 -14.45 0.12
C GLU A 1037 -7.10 -15.06 -1.30
N ILE A 1038 -6.09 -14.67 -2.08
CA ILE A 1038 -5.83 -15.17 -3.44
C ILE A 1038 -5.50 -16.68 -3.40
N ALA A 1039 -4.67 -17.12 -2.45
CA ALA A 1039 -4.36 -18.54 -2.24
C ALA A 1039 -5.62 -19.35 -1.87
N ARG A 1040 -6.42 -18.89 -0.90
CA ARG A 1040 -7.69 -19.54 -0.53
C ARG A 1040 -8.66 -19.60 -1.72
N ASN A 1041 -8.74 -18.56 -2.54
CA ASN A 1041 -9.55 -18.55 -3.77
C ASN A 1041 -9.08 -19.64 -4.75
N SER A 1042 -7.77 -19.82 -4.94
CA SER A 1042 -7.25 -20.89 -5.82
C SER A 1042 -7.69 -22.29 -5.35
N VAL A 1043 -7.66 -22.56 -4.04
CA VAL A 1043 -8.16 -23.83 -3.46
C VAL A 1043 -9.67 -23.99 -3.63
N LEU A 1044 -10.45 -22.92 -3.53
CA LEU A 1044 -11.89 -22.97 -3.79
C LEU A 1044 -12.20 -23.24 -5.26
N GLN A 1045 -11.48 -22.59 -6.18
CA GLN A 1045 -11.67 -22.71 -7.63
C GLN A 1045 -11.20 -24.06 -8.20
N CYS A 1046 -10.14 -24.66 -7.62
CA CYS A 1046 -9.54 -25.89 -8.16
C CYS A 1046 -10.49 -27.10 -8.13
N GLY A 1047 -10.18 -28.13 -8.92
CA GLY A 1047 -10.99 -29.35 -9.04
C GLY A 1047 -10.42 -30.56 -8.28
N PHE A 1048 -9.66 -30.31 -7.22
CA PHE A 1048 -9.37 -31.30 -6.19
C PHE A 1048 -10.64 -31.58 -5.36
N ASP A 1049 -10.68 -32.73 -4.68
CA ASP A 1049 -11.88 -33.20 -4.00
C ASP A 1049 -12.18 -32.51 -2.65
N ASN A 1050 -13.34 -32.86 -2.07
CA ASN A 1050 -13.85 -32.26 -0.84
C ASN A 1050 -12.99 -32.58 0.40
N ASN A 1051 -12.17 -33.65 0.38
CA ASN A 1051 -11.24 -33.98 1.47
C ASN A 1051 -9.98 -33.12 1.36
N PHE A 1052 -9.42 -32.95 0.17
CA PHE A 1052 -8.34 -31.98 -0.05
C PHE A 1052 -8.75 -30.58 0.39
N LYS A 1053 -9.93 -30.09 0.01
CA LYS A 1053 -10.39 -28.74 0.42
C LYS A 1053 -10.62 -28.64 1.95
N ARG A 1054 -11.11 -29.72 2.57
CA ARG A 1054 -11.23 -29.86 4.04
C ARG A 1054 -9.87 -29.81 4.75
N GLU A 1055 -8.83 -30.40 4.17
CA GLU A 1055 -7.47 -30.39 4.72
C GLU A 1055 -6.74 -29.05 4.46
N ALA A 1056 -6.88 -28.48 3.27
CA ALA A 1056 -6.19 -27.27 2.82
C ALA A 1056 -6.72 -25.98 3.48
N ILE A 1057 -8.05 -25.84 3.63
CA ILE A 1057 -8.70 -24.57 4.06
C ILE A 1057 -9.80 -24.73 5.12
N GLY A 1058 -9.99 -25.92 5.68
CA GLY A 1058 -10.81 -26.16 6.88
C GLY A 1058 -12.09 -26.96 6.64
N SER A 1059 -12.63 -27.58 7.70
CA SER A 1059 -13.72 -28.57 7.61
C SER A 1059 -15.06 -28.03 7.11
N ARG A 1060 -15.25 -26.71 7.16
CA ARG A 1060 -16.46 -25.98 6.75
C ARG A 1060 -16.28 -25.12 5.50
N TRP A 1061 -15.23 -25.36 4.70
CA TRP A 1061 -14.81 -24.54 3.55
C TRP A 1061 -15.91 -24.12 2.55
N TYR A 1062 -16.99 -24.88 2.47
CA TYR A 1062 -18.17 -24.64 1.63
C TYR A 1062 -19.09 -23.53 2.15
N MET A 1063 -18.97 -23.14 3.43
CA MET A 1063 -19.67 -21.99 3.99
C MET A 1063 -19.11 -20.69 3.36
N SER A 1064 -19.97 -19.70 3.17
CA SER A 1064 -19.64 -18.47 2.43
C SER A 1064 -19.14 -17.32 3.32
N SER A 1065 -19.43 -17.40 4.62
CA SER A 1065 -19.08 -16.41 5.64
C SER A 1065 -17.78 -16.75 6.39
N SER A 1066 -17.55 -16.07 7.52
CA SER A 1066 -16.45 -16.40 8.45
C SER A 1066 -16.44 -17.88 8.90
N LEU A 1067 -17.60 -18.56 8.96
CA LEU A 1067 -17.64 -19.99 9.28
C LEU A 1067 -16.95 -20.88 8.22
N GLY A 1068 -16.72 -20.37 7.01
CA GLY A 1068 -16.01 -21.06 5.93
C GLY A 1068 -14.49 -20.86 5.95
N ASN A 1069 -13.95 -20.23 6.99
CA ASN A 1069 -12.53 -19.93 7.13
C ASN A 1069 -11.97 -20.64 8.36
N ASP A 1070 -10.80 -21.24 8.21
CA ASP A 1070 -9.97 -21.75 9.32
C ASP A 1070 -8.66 -20.93 9.31
N PRO A 1071 -8.56 -19.84 10.10
CA PRO A 1071 -7.39 -18.95 10.08
C PRO A 1071 -6.05 -19.62 10.36
N LEU A 1072 -6.05 -20.84 10.92
CA LEU A 1072 -4.83 -21.62 11.18
C LEU A 1072 -4.37 -22.44 9.95
N ARG A 1073 -5.19 -22.52 8.89
CA ARG A 1073 -4.87 -23.17 7.61
C ARG A 1073 -4.85 -22.19 6.44
N THR A 1074 -5.78 -21.25 6.43
CA THR A 1074 -5.91 -20.24 5.37
C THR A 1074 -4.95 -19.07 5.60
N HIS A 1075 -4.51 -18.85 6.84
CA HIS A 1075 -3.78 -17.66 7.29
C HIS A 1075 -4.49 -16.32 7.00
N LEU A 1076 -5.76 -16.38 6.59
CA LEU A 1076 -6.62 -15.27 6.20
C LEU A 1076 -7.44 -14.81 7.40
N SER A 1077 -7.50 -13.49 7.63
CA SER A 1077 -8.30 -12.90 8.71
C SER A 1077 -9.81 -13.05 8.47
N ASP A 1078 -10.56 -13.50 9.48
CA ASP A 1078 -12.03 -13.59 9.42
C ASP A 1078 -12.70 -12.23 9.17
N ILE A 1079 -12.03 -11.13 9.54
CA ILE A 1079 -12.46 -9.76 9.24
C ILE A 1079 -12.54 -9.54 7.72
N ARG A 1080 -11.62 -10.12 6.94
CA ARG A 1080 -11.64 -10.05 5.48
C ARG A 1080 -12.80 -10.85 4.91
N VAL A 1081 -12.98 -12.08 5.39
CA VAL A 1081 -14.03 -13.00 4.91
C VAL A 1081 -15.42 -12.43 5.23
N ALA A 1082 -15.62 -11.93 6.45
CA ALA A 1082 -16.82 -11.19 6.84
C ALA A 1082 -17.05 -9.97 5.94
N PHE A 1083 -16.04 -9.11 5.72
CA PHE A 1083 -16.18 -7.96 4.82
C PHE A 1083 -16.64 -8.35 3.40
N ARG A 1084 -16.05 -9.40 2.81
CA ARG A 1084 -16.43 -9.87 1.47
C ARG A 1084 -17.86 -10.43 1.44
N PHE A 1085 -18.23 -11.21 2.45
CA PHE A 1085 -19.58 -11.78 2.63
C PHE A 1085 -20.65 -10.69 2.76
N GLU A 1086 -20.45 -9.76 3.70
CA GLU A 1086 -21.34 -8.62 3.96
C GLU A 1086 -21.51 -7.74 2.72
N THR A 1087 -20.43 -7.51 1.98
CA THR A 1087 -20.44 -6.69 0.76
C THR A 1087 -21.20 -7.38 -0.36
N TYR A 1088 -20.96 -8.66 -0.61
CA TYR A 1088 -21.67 -9.45 -1.63
C TYR A 1088 -23.18 -9.48 -1.39
N HIS A 1089 -23.61 -9.84 -0.17
CA HIS A 1089 -25.04 -9.90 0.14
C HIS A 1089 -25.71 -8.53 0.23
N THR A 1090 -24.95 -7.46 0.49
CA THR A 1090 -25.44 -6.09 0.42
C THR A 1090 -25.62 -5.62 -1.03
N GLU A 1091 -24.72 -5.95 -1.97
CA GLU A 1091 -24.92 -5.66 -3.40
C GLU A 1091 -26.13 -6.39 -3.97
N LEU A 1092 -26.29 -7.69 -3.66
CA LEU A 1092 -27.50 -8.41 -4.08
C LEU A 1092 -28.77 -7.77 -3.51
N ARG A 1093 -28.76 -7.32 -2.24
CA ARG A 1093 -29.89 -6.59 -1.67
C ARG A 1093 -30.12 -5.23 -2.35
N HIS A 1094 -29.08 -4.51 -2.79
CA HIS A 1094 -29.24 -3.32 -3.65
C HIS A 1094 -29.87 -3.68 -5.00
N LEU A 1095 -29.43 -4.76 -5.65
CA LEU A 1095 -29.98 -5.22 -6.93
C LEU A 1095 -31.46 -5.60 -6.79
N GLU A 1096 -31.82 -6.38 -5.77
CA GLU A 1096 -33.19 -6.81 -5.49
C GLU A 1096 -34.13 -5.63 -5.22
N VAL A 1097 -33.71 -4.68 -4.38
CA VAL A 1097 -34.49 -3.46 -4.04
C VAL A 1097 -34.70 -2.56 -5.26
N ASN A 1098 -33.73 -2.48 -6.19
CA ASN A 1098 -33.87 -1.67 -7.39
C ASN A 1098 -34.61 -2.40 -8.53
N ALA A 1099 -34.45 -3.72 -8.67
CA ALA A 1099 -35.16 -4.53 -9.66
C ALA A 1099 -36.65 -4.74 -9.28
N GLY A 1100 -36.97 -4.75 -7.99
CA GLY A 1100 -38.32 -5.00 -7.46
C GLY A 1100 -38.66 -6.49 -7.26
N ARG A 1101 -37.65 -7.38 -7.23
CA ARG A 1101 -37.83 -8.83 -7.04
C ARG A 1101 -36.60 -9.45 -6.36
N LYS A 1102 -36.74 -10.68 -5.87
CA LYS A 1102 -35.60 -11.51 -5.45
C LYS A 1102 -34.73 -11.93 -6.65
N VAL A 1103 -33.45 -12.18 -6.38
CA VAL A 1103 -32.46 -12.67 -7.36
C VAL A 1103 -31.71 -13.86 -6.75
N GLU A 1104 -31.40 -14.88 -7.55
CA GLU A 1104 -30.65 -16.06 -7.07
C GLU A 1104 -29.22 -15.67 -6.65
N ARG A 1105 -28.69 -16.36 -5.63
CA ARG A 1105 -27.41 -16.05 -4.99
C ARG A 1105 -26.41 -17.17 -5.23
N PHE A 1106 -25.15 -16.83 -5.49
CA PHE A 1106 -24.05 -17.79 -5.71
C PHE A 1106 -23.19 -18.00 -4.45
N LYS A 1107 -23.60 -17.41 -3.32
CA LYS A 1107 -23.07 -17.64 -1.98
C LYS A 1107 -24.23 -17.88 -1.02
N LEU A 1108 -24.03 -18.79 -0.06
CA LEU A 1108 -24.99 -19.11 1.00
C LEU A 1108 -25.24 -17.90 1.89
N THR A 1109 -26.47 -17.70 2.34
CA THR A 1109 -26.87 -16.69 3.31
C THR A 1109 -26.68 -17.17 4.76
N SER A 1110 -26.67 -16.25 5.72
CA SER A 1110 -26.52 -16.55 7.16
C SER A 1110 -27.64 -17.40 7.77
N ASP A 1111 -28.72 -17.63 7.03
CA ASP A 1111 -29.83 -18.50 7.44
C ASP A 1111 -29.67 -19.90 6.81
N GLU A 1112 -29.34 -20.01 5.52
CA GLU A 1112 -28.97 -21.28 4.87
C GLU A 1112 -27.75 -21.94 5.54
N GLU A 1113 -26.72 -21.16 5.91
CA GLU A 1113 -25.57 -21.67 6.69
C GLU A 1113 -25.98 -22.22 8.07
N ARG A 1114 -27.06 -21.70 8.66
CA ARG A 1114 -27.58 -22.15 9.96
C ARG A 1114 -28.32 -23.46 9.82
N GLU A 1115 -29.22 -23.56 8.83
CA GLU A 1115 -29.91 -24.80 8.48
C GLU A 1115 -28.92 -25.93 8.17
N ILE A 1116 -27.90 -25.66 7.36
CA ILE A 1116 -26.81 -26.62 7.07
C ILE A 1116 -26.04 -26.98 8.35
N SER A 1117 -25.77 -26.02 9.24
CA SER A 1117 -25.09 -26.31 10.52
C SER A 1117 -25.96 -27.14 11.48
N GLU A 1118 -27.28 -26.99 11.47
CA GLU A 1118 -28.22 -27.78 12.28
C GLU A 1118 -28.39 -29.21 11.74
N LEU A 1119 -28.44 -29.38 10.41
CA LEU A 1119 -28.41 -30.68 9.75
C LEU A 1119 -27.13 -31.46 10.11
N ASN A 1120 -25.96 -30.83 9.99
CA ASN A 1120 -24.67 -31.45 10.29
C ASN A 1120 -24.52 -31.90 11.77
N VAL A 1121 -25.23 -31.27 12.71
CA VAL A 1121 -25.20 -31.66 14.15
C VAL A 1121 -26.09 -32.88 14.43
N ASN A 1122 -27.13 -33.11 13.62
CA ASN A 1122 -28.07 -34.22 13.80
C ASN A 1122 -27.62 -35.53 13.14
N ILE A 1123 -26.56 -35.51 12.31
CA ILE A 1123 -25.93 -36.73 11.79
C ILE A 1123 -25.15 -37.41 12.92
N LYS A 1124 -25.73 -38.47 13.50
CA LYS A 1124 -24.99 -39.35 14.42
C LYS A 1124 -23.76 -39.90 13.70
N PRO A 1125 -22.57 -39.90 14.32
CA PRO A 1125 -21.41 -40.56 13.73
C PRO A 1125 -21.72 -42.05 13.55
N GLU A 1126 -21.50 -42.57 12.35
CA GLU A 1126 -21.69 -43.99 12.06
C GLU A 1126 -20.80 -44.82 12.98
N THR A 1127 -21.39 -45.77 13.70
CA THR A 1127 -20.65 -46.74 14.51
C THR A 1127 -19.92 -47.72 13.58
N ILE A 1128 -18.73 -47.35 13.16
CA ILE A 1128 -17.79 -48.24 12.46
C ILE A 1128 -17.40 -49.34 13.44
N ILE A 1129 -17.96 -50.54 13.26
CA ILE A 1129 -17.62 -51.73 14.06
C ILE A 1129 -16.29 -52.31 13.56
N LEU A 1130 -15.19 -51.63 13.89
CA LEU A 1130 -13.83 -52.15 13.77
C LEU A 1130 -13.63 -53.34 14.71
N SER A 1131 -12.74 -54.27 14.35
CA SER A 1131 -12.45 -55.43 15.21
C SER A 1131 -11.77 -54.98 16.51
N THR A 1132 -11.91 -55.79 17.56
CA THR A 1132 -11.31 -55.52 18.87
C THR A 1132 -9.78 -55.51 18.86
N HIS A 1133 -9.14 -56.03 17.81
CA HIS A 1133 -7.69 -55.95 17.63
C HIS A 1133 -7.28 -54.59 17.04
N ASP A 1134 -7.99 -54.12 16.01
CA ASP A 1134 -7.69 -52.87 15.31
C ASP A 1134 -7.94 -51.65 16.22
N GLN A 1135 -9.01 -51.70 17.03
CA GLN A 1135 -9.29 -50.64 18.02
C GLN A 1135 -8.17 -50.50 19.05
N ALA A 1136 -7.59 -51.61 19.52
CA ALA A 1136 -6.47 -51.58 20.46
C ALA A 1136 -5.20 -50.99 19.82
N MET A 1137 -4.93 -51.33 18.55
CA MET A 1137 -3.82 -50.77 17.78
C MET A 1137 -4.00 -49.27 17.48
N GLU A 1138 -5.19 -48.83 17.05
CA GLU A 1138 -5.41 -47.41 16.74
C GLU A 1138 -5.36 -46.52 18.00
N VAL A 1139 -5.92 -46.98 19.11
CA VAL A 1139 -5.80 -46.28 20.40
C VAL A 1139 -4.34 -46.20 20.84
N MET A 1140 -3.57 -47.28 20.73
CA MET A 1140 -2.15 -47.28 21.08
C MET A 1140 -1.32 -46.38 20.16
N LEU A 1141 -1.63 -46.33 18.86
CA LEU A 1141 -0.98 -45.42 17.91
C LEU A 1141 -1.31 -43.95 18.22
N ARG A 1142 -2.58 -43.60 18.45
CA ARG A 1142 -2.99 -42.24 18.82
C ARG A 1142 -2.37 -41.79 20.15
N ASP A 1143 -2.24 -42.69 21.12
CA ASP A 1143 -1.58 -42.42 22.41
C ASP A 1143 -0.05 -42.26 22.26
N ILE A 1144 0.59 -43.02 21.35
CA ILE A 1144 2.01 -42.83 20.95
C ILE A 1144 2.21 -41.49 20.22
N GLU A 1145 1.29 -41.08 19.34
CA GLU A 1145 1.36 -39.80 18.63
C GLU A 1145 1.10 -38.62 19.57
N GLY A 1146 0.10 -38.71 20.46
CA GLY A 1146 -0.15 -37.72 21.51
C GLY A 1146 1.05 -37.56 22.44
N LYS A 1147 1.72 -38.65 22.82
CA LYS A 1147 2.97 -38.62 23.60
C LYS A 1147 4.15 -38.05 22.81
N ARG A 1148 4.28 -38.36 21.51
CA ARG A 1148 5.27 -37.72 20.62
C ARG A 1148 5.07 -36.22 20.55
N GLU A 1149 3.83 -35.74 20.42
CA GLU A 1149 3.54 -34.31 20.33
C GLU A 1149 3.74 -33.59 21.67
N GLN A 1150 3.34 -34.20 22.80
CA GLN A 1150 3.71 -33.68 24.14
C GLN A 1150 5.23 -33.59 24.29
N ILE A 1151 5.99 -34.62 23.90
CA ILE A 1151 7.47 -34.59 23.93
C ILE A 1151 8.02 -33.48 23.01
N ARG A 1152 7.42 -33.26 21.82
CA ARG A 1152 7.81 -32.17 20.90
C ARG A 1152 7.58 -30.80 21.54
N LEU A 1153 6.41 -30.56 22.12
CA LEU A 1153 6.06 -29.32 22.81
C LEU A 1153 6.95 -29.07 24.05
N SER A 1154 7.18 -30.10 24.87
CA SER A 1154 8.10 -30.01 26.02
C SER A 1154 9.53 -29.71 25.57
N LYS A 1155 10.00 -30.29 24.45
CA LYS A 1155 11.34 -30.00 23.91
C LYS A 1155 11.45 -28.57 23.39
N ILE A 1156 10.43 -28.07 22.68
CA ILE A 1156 10.35 -26.66 22.25
C ILE A 1156 10.41 -25.71 23.46
N HIS A 1157 9.70 -26.05 24.55
CA HIS A 1157 9.72 -25.26 25.79
C HIS A 1157 11.10 -25.29 26.47
N VAL A 1158 11.75 -26.46 26.57
CA VAL A 1158 13.13 -26.57 27.10
C VAL A 1158 14.14 -25.80 26.26
N ASP A 1159 14.03 -25.84 24.93
CA ASP A 1159 14.94 -25.10 24.03
C ASP A 1159 14.58 -23.59 23.95
N ALA A 1160 13.40 -23.17 24.41
CA ALA A 1160 13.09 -21.76 24.69
C ALA A 1160 13.70 -21.30 26.03
N LEU A 1161 13.53 -22.09 27.10
CA LEU A 1161 14.15 -21.83 28.41
C LEU A 1161 15.68 -21.78 28.33
N ARG A 1162 16.32 -22.66 27.54
CA ARG A 1162 17.76 -22.61 27.26
C ARG A 1162 18.20 -21.32 26.57
N ARG A 1163 17.38 -20.78 25.64
CA ARG A 1163 17.68 -19.50 24.98
C ARG A 1163 17.52 -18.31 25.94
N GLN A 1164 16.51 -18.33 26.83
CA GLN A 1164 16.43 -17.36 27.93
C GLN A 1164 17.61 -17.49 28.89
N GLN A 1165 18.04 -18.70 29.25
CA GLN A 1165 19.21 -18.93 30.09
C GLN A 1165 20.49 -18.40 29.45
N HIS A 1166 20.71 -18.64 28.15
CA HIS A 1166 21.85 -18.10 27.41
C HIS A 1166 21.84 -16.56 27.42
N SER A 1167 20.71 -15.94 27.06
CA SER A 1167 20.57 -14.49 27.08
C SER A 1167 20.75 -13.90 28.48
N LEU A 1168 20.29 -14.57 29.55
CA LEU A 1168 20.54 -14.15 30.92
C LEU A 1168 22.03 -14.23 31.29
N VAL A 1169 22.74 -15.29 30.87
CA VAL A 1169 24.18 -15.42 31.09
C VAL A 1169 24.94 -14.33 30.32
N GLU A 1170 24.60 -14.10 29.05
CA GLU A 1170 25.20 -13.05 28.20
C GLU A 1170 25.00 -11.65 28.80
N ASN A 1171 23.77 -11.32 29.22
CA ASN A 1171 23.48 -10.07 29.94
C ASN A 1171 24.25 -9.94 31.27
N ILE A 1172 24.46 -11.04 31.99
CA ILE A 1172 25.26 -11.05 33.23
C ILE A 1172 26.75 -10.83 32.93
N THR A 1173 27.29 -11.43 31.87
CA THR A 1173 28.68 -11.16 31.44
C THR A 1173 28.85 -9.72 30.95
N ASP A 1174 27.90 -9.16 30.21
CA ASP A 1174 27.97 -7.77 29.76
C ASP A 1174 27.83 -6.77 30.93
N MET A 1175 26.98 -7.05 31.92
CA MET A 1175 26.96 -6.29 33.17
C MET A 1175 28.26 -6.43 33.96
N GLY A 1176 28.92 -7.60 33.91
CA GLY A 1176 30.24 -7.83 34.49
C GLY A 1176 31.30 -6.97 33.82
N ILE A 1177 31.44 -7.06 32.50
CA ILE A 1177 32.36 -6.30 31.67
C ILE A 1177 32.13 -4.78 31.83
N ASN A 1178 30.88 -4.32 31.89
CA ASN A 1178 30.57 -2.91 32.07
C ASN A 1178 30.86 -2.43 33.50
N ARG A 1179 30.71 -3.27 34.54
CA ARG A 1179 31.21 -2.97 35.89
C ARG A 1179 32.73 -2.89 35.95
N GLU A 1180 33.42 -3.83 35.29
CA GLU A 1180 34.88 -3.89 35.28
C GLU A 1180 35.49 -2.69 34.53
N LYS A 1181 34.93 -2.32 33.37
CA LYS A 1181 35.25 -1.06 32.66
C LYS A 1181 35.03 0.16 33.55
N LYS A 1182 33.87 0.26 34.23
CA LYS A 1182 33.58 1.40 35.09
C LYS A 1182 34.54 1.48 36.29
N PHE A 1183 34.95 0.34 36.83
CA PHE A 1183 35.96 0.27 37.89
C PHE A 1183 37.37 0.62 37.38
N GLU A 1184 37.72 0.27 36.13
CA GLU A 1184 38.92 0.79 35.47
C GLU A 1184 38.85 2.30 35.26
N GLU A 1185 37.71 2.85 34.85
CA GLU A 1185 37.51 4.29 34.62
C GLU A 1185 37.59 5.09 35.93
N GLU A 1186 36.93 4.63 37.00
CA GLU A 1186 37.06 5.18 38.35
C GLU A 1186 38.51 5.05 38.86
N SER A 1187 39.19 3.93 38.59
CA SER A 1187 40.61 3.73 38.94
C SER A 1187 41.58 4.60 38.11
N LYS A 1188 41.22 4.93 36.86
CA LYS A 1188 41.96 5.88 36.02
C LYS A 1188 41.73 7.31 36.52
N HIS A 1189 40.52 7.67 36.90
CA HIS A 1189 40.17 8.97 37.49
C HIS A 1189 40.94 9.22 38.79
N LEU A 1190 40.91 8.26 39.72
CA LEU A 1190 41.68 8.28 40.97
C LEU A 1190 43.21 8.30 40.76
N ARG A 1191 43.70 7.79 39.62
CA ARG A 1191 45.11 7.94 39.22
C ARG A 1191 45.41 9.32 38.67
N SER A 1192 44.56 9.92 37.83
CA SER A 1192 44.74 11.30 37.36
C SER A 1192 44.64 12.33 38.48
N GLU A 1193 43.73 12.15 39.43
CA GLU A 1193 43.62 13.03 40.61
C GLU A 1193 44.86 12.93 41.51
N LYS A 1194 45.39 11.72 41.72
CA LYS A 1194 46.67 11.54 42.45
C LYS A 1194 47.89 12.06 41.69
N LEU A 1195 47.86 12.10 40.36
CA LEU A 1195 48.93 12.67 39.54
C LEU A 1195 48.89 14.21 39.49
N HIS A 1196 47.76 14.84 39.81
CA HIS A 1196 47.63 16.30 39.79
C HIS A 1196 48.16 17.03 41.04
N TYR A 1197 48.60 16.31 42.08
CA TYR A 1197 49.05 16.92 43.35
C TYR A 1197 50.57 17.00 43.54
N GLU A 1198 51.39 16.57 42.57
CA GLU A 1198 52.85 16.70 42.65
C GLU A 1198 53.52 17.36 41.42
N ARG A 1199 54.40 18.31 41.74
CA ARG A 1199 55.46 18.95 40.93
C ARG A 1199 55.10 20.13 40.00
N GLN A 1200 55.71 21.25 40.37
CA GLN A 1200 55.97 22.43 39.55
C GLN A 1200 57.04 22.15 38.48
N GLU A 1201 57.04 23.01 37.45
CA GLU A 1201 58.13 23.42 36.54
C GLU A 1201 59.47 22.66 36.52
N ARG A 1202 59.93 22.30 35.30
CA ARG A 1202 61.09 22.97 34.65
C ARG A 1202 61.29 22.58 33.18
N ASN A 1203 62.06 23.41 32.48
CA ASN A 1203 62.55 23.22 31.09
C ASN A 1203 63.40 21.92 30.96
N ASP A 1204 63.75 21.37 29.78
CA ASP A 1204 64.17 22.02 28.52
C ASP A 1204 64.12 21.04 27.30
N ARG A 1205 64.30 21.60 26.09
CA ARG A 1205 64.75 21.04 24.78
C ARG A 1205 64.97 19.51 24.60
N GLY A 1206 64.62 18.95 23.43
CA GLY A 1206 65.32 17.73 22.93
C GLY A 1206 64.74 16.91 21.76
N ALA A 1207 64.85 17.44 20.54
CA ALA A 1207 64.56 16.83 19.21
C ALA A 1207 64.84 15.30 18.94
N SER A 1208 64.10 14.77 17.93
CA SER A 1208 64.61 14.02 16.73
C SER A 1208 64.64 12.46 16.64
N ALA A 1209 63.86 11.91 15.68
CA ALA A 1209 64.19 10.82 14.72
C ALA A 1209 64.34 9.34 15.22
N SER A 1210 64.24 8.26 14.41
CA SER A 1210 63.75 8.01 13.02
C SER A 1210 63.68 6.50 12.65
N ASN A 1211 62.56 6.03 12.04
CA ASN A 1211 62.45 4.88 11.10
C ASN A 1211 62.93 3.46 11.60
N THR A 1212 62.82 2.30 10.91
CA THR A 1212 62.67 1.98 9.47
C THR A 1212 62.12 0.55 9.19
N VAL A 1213 61.12 0.39 8.29
CA VAL A 1213 60.88 -0.71 7.30
C VAL A 1213 60.81 -2.21 7.72
N GLN A 1214 59.57 -2.75 7.78
CA GLN A 1214 58.93 -3.70 6.83
C GLN A 1214 59.72 -4.92 6.24
N ARG A 1215 59.17 -6.17 6.31
CA ARG A 1215 58.81 -7.05 5.14
C ARG A 1215 58.37 -8.52 5.42
N LEU A 1216 57.25 -8.90 4.77
CA LEU A 1216 56.93 -10.18 4.07
C LEU A 1216 56.71 -11.51 4.85
N MET A 1217 55.97 -12.44 4.19
CA MET A 1217 55.47 -13.73 4.70
C MET A 1217 56.18 -14.96 4.10
N GLN A 1218 56.14 -16.12 4.78
CA GLN A 1218 56.23 -17.47 4.18
C GLN A 1218 55.56 -18.58 5.05
N TRP A 1219 55.69 -19.87 4.68
CA TRP A 1219 54.70 -20.96 4.91
C TRP A 1219 54.93 -21.95 6.10
N LYS A 1220 53.96 -22.88 6.27
CA LYS A 1220 53.80 -23.98 7.28
C LYS A 1220 54.54 -25.29 6.84
N PRO A 1221 54.37 -26.53 7.42
CA PRO A 1221 53.71 -27.00 8.67
C PRO A 1221 54.37 -28.19 9.50
N THR A 1222 54.06 -28.30 10.82
CA THR A 1222 53.94 -29.55 11.69
C THR A 1222 55.15 -30.48 11.96
N PRO A 1223 55.13 -31.45 12.94
CA PRO A 1223 54.47 -31.65 14.28
C PRO A 1223 55.55 -31.92 15.41
N PRO A 1224 55.46 -32.77 16.50
CA PRO A 1224 54.36 -33.47 17.22
C PRO A 1224 54.31 -33.35 18.79
N LYS A 1225 54.95 -34.24 19.59
CA LYS A 1225 54.78 -34.55 21.06
C LYS A 1225 56.05 -35.26 21.64
N PRO A 1226 56.25 -35.56 22.97
CA PRO A 1226 55.41 -35.51 24.22
C PRO A 1226 55.98 -34.54 25.30
N ALA A 1227 55.46 -34.27 26.53
CA ALA A 1227 54.45 -34.80 27.49
C ALA A 1227 55.00 -35.56 28.74
N VAL A 1228 54.66 -35.06 29.96
CA VAL A 1228 54.85 -35.65 31.33
C VAL A 1228 56.32 -35.70 31.82
N ASP A 1229 56.73 -35.54 33.09
CA ASP A 1229 56.12 -35.52 34.45
C ASP A 1229 56.64 -34.28 35.28
N THR A 1230 56.17 -33.91 36.49
CA THR A 1230 56.45 -34.60 37.77
C THR A 1230 55.43 -34.38 38.91
N THR A 1231 55.39 -35.36 39.83
CA THR A 1231 54.75 -35.36 41.16
C THR A 1231 55.70 -36.07 42.17
N PHE A 1232 55.48 -36.30 43.47
CA PHE A 1232 54.32 -36.17 44.39
C PHE A 1232 54.83 -36.26 45.85
N ASP A 1233 54.38 -35.44 46.82
CA ASP A 1233 54.44 -35.83 48.26
C ASP A 1233 53.56 -34.96 49.22
N SER A 1234 53.22 -35.42 50.43
CA SER A 1234 52.03 -36.27 50.69
C SER A 1234 51.48 -36.17 52.14
N LYS A 1235 50.21 -36.61 52.31
CA LYS A 1235 49.57 -37.20 53.53
C LYS A 1235 48.07 -37.47 53.25
N THR A 1236 47.70 -38.61 52.63
CA THR A 1236 47.34 -39.92 53.24
C THR A 1236 45.87 -40.02 53.74
N GLY A 1237 44.97 -40.87 53.19
CA GLY A 1237 44.99 -41.64 51.92
C GLY A 1237 44.11 -42.93 51.90
N ARG A 1238 44.00 -43.56 50.70
CA ARG A 1238 43.52 -44.96 50.39
C ARG A 1238 42.00 -45.30 50.53
N PRO A 1239 41.46 -46.37 49.89
CA PRO A 1239 41.88 -47.09 48.64
C PRO A 1239 40.79 -47.69 47.68
N LEU A 1240 41.04 -47.62 46.35
CA LEU A 1240 40.86 -48.69 45.31
C LEU A 1240 39.40 -49.08 44.81
N PRO A 1241 39.18 -50.06 43.88
CA PRO A 1241 38.97 -49.84 42.42
C PRO A 1241 37.80 -50.73 41.83
N PRO A 1242 37.79 -51.39 40.62
CA PRO A 1242 38.40 -51.21 39.27
C PRO A 1242 37.39 -51.26 38.05
N VAL A 1243 37.55 -50.52 36.93
CA VAL A 1243 38.17 -50.84 35.60
C VAL A 1243 37.43 -51.77 34.57
N ARG A 1244 37.31 -51.29 33.30
CA ARG A 1244 37.01 -51.98 31.99
C ARG A 1244 35.54 -52.42 31.76
N LYS A 1245 35.06 -52.63 30.51
CA LYS A 1245 35.73 -52.93 29.22
C LYS A 1245 34.97 -52.36 27.99
N TYR A 1246 35.63 -52.21 26.84
CA TYR A 1246 35.01 -51.96 25.53
C TYR A 1246 34.53 -53.26 24.86
N SER A 1247 33.47 -53.19 24.03
CA SER A 1247 33.25 -54.08 22.88
C SER A 1247 32.34 -53.44 21.83
N THR A 1248 32.80 -53.45 20.58
CA THR A 1248 32.15 -52.98 19.35
C THR A 1248 30.84 -53.69 19.01
N MET A 1249 29.86 -52.94 18.52
CA MET A 1249 29.42 -53.00 17.12
C MET A 1249 28.90 -51.64 16.66
#